data_AF-A0AAD8PAL1-F1
#
_entry.id   AF-A0AAD8PAL1-F1
#
_cell.length_a   1.000
_cell.length_b   1.000
_cell.length_c   1.000
_cell.angle_alpha   90.00
_cell.angle_beta   90.00
_cell.angle_gamma   90.00
#
_symmetry.space_group_name_H-M   'P 1'
#
loop_
_entity.id
_entity.type
_entity.pdbx_description
1 polymer ?
#
loop_
_entity_poly.entity_id
_entity_poly.type
_entity_poly.pdbx_seq_one_letter_code
_entity_poly.pdbx_strand_id
1 'polypeptide(L)'
;MEFFNKAKIIKLRSHLNKFLVADDDEHTVRQSRNGSSVKARWTVEMVEGKSHVIRLKSCSSGKYLTPSNEPFLTGMTGKKVVQDIQANKRDTSVEWEPIKEGGLVKLRAKGGKFLRGNGGTPPWRNSVTHDVPQRTATQDWVLWGVDVVDIVVLESQESMASDLSPMSSFSSLPDIERVKRESYSRPNSCNGSPLASSGRQSGMDFFHGAKAVRLQSYHNKYLVADEDQETVRQSRNGASSKARWTVEFVDKNPNAIRLKSCHGLYLTATNEPFLLGMTGKKVQQLSTQTKPDHTTEWEPVKENAFLVKLRTSDGKFLRANGGTPPWRNSITHDVPHRTATQDWVLWGVDMVDILVSDDTESVRSSFTSFSSAVDGFSGSPERIDSPMMTPTTFADRETKLSSGMEFFRHAKSVRLRSYHDKYLYADDDGENVSQGRNGTAKEATWKVEFVHGFNNVVRFKSIYGKYLTASEDQKMLGVTGRKVVQTMPQKLDSSTDWEPIRDGFQIRLKTRYGNYLRANGGLPPWRNSITHDIPSRHHEWLLWDVETVEARTEEPPLPSPPPETINLDLESSFRLTTPKSAPAEVDDLWERASVKSEGRMVYYKIADDDGNVDDDDYEEASFMFKGHGLEDLSQDLEDETGLDDIIICSTNPLNGKLFPMRLALPPNQKTIHVVVVPSTSKVAGEF
;
A
#
# COMPACT_ATOMS: atom_id res chain seq x y z
N MET A 1 7.56 40.63 -21.54
CA MET A 1 8.42 41.84 -21.55
C MET A 1 8.30 42.72 -20.31
N GLU A 2 7.11 42.98 -19.74
CA GLU A 2 6.95 43.88 -18.57
C GLU A 2 7.86 43.56 -17.37
N PHE A 3 8.06 42.27 -17.03
CA PHE A 3 8.94 41.83 -15.94
C PHE A 3 10.44 42.06 -16.22
N PHE A 4 10.84 42.04 -17.50
CA PHE A 4 12.24 42.08 -17.93
C PHE A 4 12.70 43.51 -18.29
N ASN A 5 11.75 44.43 -18.55
CA ASN A 5 12.05 45.84 -18.84
C ASN A 5 12.34 46.67 -17.58
N LYS A 6 11.94 46.20 -16.39
CA LYS A 6 12.13 46.91 -15.11
C LYS A 6 13.29 46.36 -14.26
N ALA A 7 13.75 45.14 -14.54
CA ALA A 7 14.67 44.40 -13.68
C ALA A 7 15.99 44.12 -14.39
N LYS A 8 17.11 44.58 -13.79
CA LYS A 8 18.45 44.20 -14.25
C LYS A 8 18.84 42.78 -13.82
N ILE A 9 18.30 42.31 -12.69
CA ILE A 9 18.60 40.99 -12.11
C ILE A 9 17.28 40.30 -11.71
N ILE A 10 17.15 39.03 -12.07
CA ILE A 10 15.97 38.21 -11.79
C ILE A 10 16.35 36.85 -11.18
N LYS A 11 15.36 36.18 -10.61
CA LYS A 11 15.40 34.74 -10.31
C LYS A 11 14.21 34.08 -10.99
N LEU A 12 14.45 32.89 -11.56
CA LEU A 12 13.40 32.11 -12.22
C LEU A 12 12.98 30.97 -11.31
N ARG A 13 11.71 30.96 -10.91
CA ARG A 13 11.10 29.96 -10.02
C ARG A 13 10.27 28.96 -10.83
N SER A 14 10.56 27.68 -10.75
CA SER A 14 9.79 26.63 -11.42
C SER A 14 8.50 26.28 -10.67
N HIS A 15 7.63 25.50 -11.32
CA HIS A 15 6.43 24.90 -10.72
C HIS A 15 6.68 24.10 -9.41
N LEU A 16 7.92 23.68 -9.15
CA LEU A 16 8.31 22.97 -7.92
C LEU A 16 8.74 23.89 -6.77
N ASN A 17 8.54 25.21 -6.89
CA ASN A 17 9.07 26.23 -5.97
C ASN A 17 10.58 26.11 -5.79
N LYS A 18 11.30 25.86 -6.89
CA LYS A 18 12.77 25.84 -6.95
C LYS A 18 13.26 26.88 -7.95
N PHE A 19 14.45 27.39 -7.72
CA PHE A 19 15.07 28.39 -8.55
C PHE A 19 15.99 27.76 -9.58
N LEU A 20 16.06 28.36 -10.76
CA LEU A 20 17.10 28.07 -11.75
C LEU A 20 18.45 28.52 -11.19
N VAL A 21 19.38 27.58 -11.09
CA VAL A 21 20.70 27.78 -10.47
C VAL A 21 21.82 27.32 -11.41
N ALA A 22 22.83 28.17 -11.52
CA ALA A 22 24.14 27.90 -12.07
C ALA A 22 24.92 26.93 -11.17
N ASP A 23 25.34 25.76 -11.66
CA ASP A 23 26.14 24.84 -10.84
C ASP A 23 27.60 25.27 -10.73
N ASP A 24 28.32 24.67 -9.78
CA ASP A 24 29.74 24.95 -9.49
C ASP A 24 30.69 24.42 -10.56
N ASP A 25 30.25 23.47 -11.39
CA ASP A 25 31.02 22.97 -12.54
C ASP A 25 31.08 23.99 -13.70
N GLU A 26 30.45 25.15 -13.52
CA GLU A 26 30.32 26.23 -14.49
C GLU A 26 29.81 25.82 -15.88
N HIS A 27 29.12 24.68 -15.96
CA HIS A 27 28.63 24.12 -17.21
C HIS A 27 27.17 23.68 -17.07
N THR A 28 26.78 23.07 -15.95
CA THR A 28 25.43 22.58 -15.75
C THR A 28 24.52 23.63 -15.12
N VAL A 29 23.23 23.53 -15.47
CA VAL A 29 22.18 24.27 -14.78
C VAL A 29 21.17 23.30 -14.18
N ARG A 30 20.72 23.62 -12.97
CA ARG A 30 19.80 22.79 -12.21
C ARG A 30 18.81 23.63 -11.44
N GLN A 31 17.87 22.95 -10.80
CA GLN A 31 16.92 23.55 -9.89
C GLN A 31 17.37 23.36 -8.44
N SER A 32 17.32 24.42 -7.64
CA SER A 32 17.63 24.38 -6.21
C SER A 32 16.60 25.12 -5.39
N ARG A 33 16.37 24.69 -4.14
CA ARG A 33 15.52 25.44 -3.19
C ARG A 33 16.22 26.68 -2.63
N ASN A 34 17.54 26.77 -2.77
CA ASN A 34 18.33 27.89 -2.25
C ASN A 34 18.28 29.12 -3.18
N GLY A 35 17.20 29.89 -3.09
CA GLY A 35 16.99 31.10 -3.89
C GLY A 35 17.74 32.34 -3.41
N SER A 36 18.37 32.32 -2.22
CA SER A 36 19.18 33.45 -1.74
C SER A 36 20.59 33.48 -2.34
N SER A 37 21.06 32.33 -2.84
CA SER A 37 22.37 32.17 -3.49
C SER A 37 22.54 33.09 -4.70
N VAL A 38 23.75 33.62 -4.88
CA VAL A 38 24.16 34.37 -6.08
C VAL A 38 24.01 33.50 -7.35
N LYS A 39 24.18 32.18 -7.21
CA LYS A 39 24.00 31.20 -8.31
C LYS A 39 22.57 31.14 -8.84
N ALA A 40 21.58 31.61 -8.09
CA ALA A 40 20.18 31.68 -8.49
C ALA A 40 19.82 33.01 -9.19
N ARG A 41 20.77 33.96 -9.24
CA ARG A 41 20.58 35.29 -9.81
C ARG A 41 21.05 35.31 -11.26
N TRP A 42 20.21 35.85 -12.13
CA TRP A 42 20.48 35.97 -13.55
C TRP A 42 20.30 37.43 -13.97
N THR A 43 21.34 38.01 -14.54
CA THR A 43 21.31 39.33 -15.17
C THR A 43 20.59 39.21 -16.51
N VAL A 44 19.63 40.09 -16.73
CA VAL A 44 18.88 40.17 -17.99
C VAL A 44 19.58 41.16 -18.91
N GLU A 45 20.10 40.67 -20.02
CA GLU A 45 20.69 41.50 -21.08
C GLU A 45 19.75 41.57 -22.27
N MET A 46 19.38 42.79 -22.67
CA MET A 46 18.54 43.02 -23.85
C MET A 46 19.39 42.90 -25.12
N VAL A 47 18.84 42.27 -26.16
CA VAL A 47 19.54 42.15 -27.44
C VAL A 47 19.32 43.41 -28.29
N GLU A 48 20.41 44.08 -28.68
CA GLU A 48 20.38 45.27 -29.51
C GLU A 48 19.67 44.98 -30.85
N GLY A 49 18.63 45.77 -31.18
CA GLY A 49 17.79 45.58 -32.36
C GLY A 49 16.68 44.52 -32.23
N LYS A 50 16.59 43.75 -31.13
CA LYS A 50 15.52 42.78 -30.86
C LYS A 50 14.89 43.01 -29.49
N SER A 51 13.91 43.91 -29.43
CA SER A 51 13.23 44.28 -28.18
C SER A 51 12.39 43.16 -27.53
N HIS A 52 12.18 42.03 -28.20
CA HIS A 52 11.40 40.88 -27.70
C HIS A 52 12.27 39.70 -27.24
N VAL A 53 13.59 39.85 -27.25
CA VAL A 53 14.55 38.78 -26.96
C VAL A 53 15.51 39.20 -25.85
N ILE A 54 15.81 38.27 -24.95
CA ILE A 54 16.72 38.48 -23.84
C ILE A 54 17.83 37.44 -23.84
N ARG A 55 18.96 37.79 -23.21
CA ARG A 55 20.02 36.87 -22.81
C ARG A 55 20.06 36.83 -21.28
N LEU A 56 20.21 35.64 -20.73
CA LEU A 56 20.29 35.43 -19.29
C LEU A 56 21.73 35.09 -18.93
N LYS A 57 22.38 35.99 -18.19
CA LYS A 57 23.76 35.86 -17.75
C LYS A 57 23.80 35.51 -16.26
N SER A 58 24.46 34.42 -15.92
CA SER A 58 24.66 33.97 -14.54
C SER A 58 25.44 35.02 -13.74
N CYS A 59 24.93 35.46 -12.60
CA CYS A 59 25.66 36.40 -11.74
C CYS A 59 26.86 35.73 -11.02
N SER A 60 26.86 34.40 -10.88
CA SER A 60 27.96 33.70 -10.20
C SER A 60 29.12 33.36 -11.14
N SER A 61 28.82 32.89 -12.35
CA SER A 61 29.83 32.41 -13.31
C SER A 61 30.07 33.38 -14.47
N GLY A 62 29.22 34.40 -14.65
CA GLY A 62 29.29 35.32 -15.79
C GLY A 62 28.93 34.71 -17.14
N LYS A 63 28.56 33.42 -17.19
CA LYS A 63 28.21 32.65 -18.39
C LYS A 63 26.74 32.79 -18.76
N TYR A 64 26.40 32.53 -20.02
CA TYR A 64 25.02 32.64 -20.51
C TYR A 64 24.28 31.31 -20.41
N LEU A 65 22.96 31.39 -20.19
CA LEU A 65 22.07 30.23 -20.26
C LEU A 65 21.89 29.81 -21.72
N THR A 66 22.40 28.65 -22.08
CA THR A 66 22.50 28.20 -23.48
C THR A 66 21.76 26.87 -23.69
N PRO A 67 20.81 26.78 -24.63
CA PRO A 67 20.23 25.50 -25.05
C PRO A 67 21.26 24.70 -25.87
N SER A 68 21.50 23.44 -25.51
CA SER A 68 22.42 22.55 -26.22
C SER A 68 21.67 21.52 -27.07
N ASN A 69 22.21 21.15 -28.23
CA ASN A 69 21.58 20.13 -29.07
C ASN A 69 21.69 18.70 -28.52
N GLU A 70 22.47 18.49 -27.47
CA GLU A 70 22.66 17.19 -26.83
C GLU A 70 21.40 16.70 -26.08
N PRO A 71 21.03 15.42 -26.22
CA PRO A 71 20.03 14.82 -25.35
C PRO A 71 20.52 14.83 -23.90
N PHE A 72 19.62 15.05 -22.94
CA PHE A 72 20.00 15.01 -21.52
C PHE A 72 20.40 13.61 -21.06
N LEU A 73 19.56 12.62 -21.38
CA LEU A 73 19.83 11.21 -21.12
C LEU A 73 19.11 10.37 -22.18
N THR A 74 19.77 9.32 -22.68
CA THR A 74 19.20 8.40 -23.67
C THR A 74 17.89 7.80 -23.14
N GLY A 75 16.82 7.89 -23.93
CA GLY A 75 15.48 7.43 -23.55
C GLY A 75 14.63 8.43 -22.75
N MET A 76 15.15 9.61 -22.39
CA MET A 76 14.40 10.68 -21.73
C MET A 76 14.08 11.83 -22.68
N THR A 77 12.93 12.50 -22.49
CA THR A 77 12.49 13.61 -23.33
C THR A 77 13.11 14.92 -22.92
N GLY A 78 13.94 15.53 -23.75
CA GLY A 78 14.46 16.88 -23.52
C GLY A 78 15.96 16.97 -23.79
N LYS A 79 16.36 18.15 -24.28
CA LYS A 79 17.77 18.44 -24.57
C LYS A 79 18.39 19.27 -23.45
N LYS A 80 19.69 19.16 -23.26
CA LYS A 80 20.40 19.85 -22.19
C LYS A 80 20.28 21.37 -22.32
N VAL A 81 20.34 22.03 -21.18
CA VAL A 81 20.61 23.46 -21.08
C VAL A 81 21.87 23.58 -20.24
N VAL A 82 22.78 24.45 -20.66
CA VAL A 82 24.13 24.58 -20.10
C VAL A 82 24.49 26.04 -19.87
N GLN A 83 25.62 26.26 -19.22
CA GLN A 83 26.26 27.57 -19.09
C GLN A 83 27.42 27.66 -20.08
N ASP A 84 27.38 28.60 -21.02
CA ASP A 84 28.45 28.77 -22.01
C ASP A 84 28.96 30.22 -22.05
N ILE A 85 30.27 30.37 -22.29
CA ILE A 85 30.98 31.64 -22.41
C ILE A 85 30.87 32.20 -23.84
N GLN A 86 30.52 31.39 -24.85
CA GLN A 86 30.46 31.82 -26.26
C GLN A 86 29.28 32.77 -26.58
N ALA A 87 29.25 33.96 -26.00
CA ALA A 87 28.42 35.06 -26.47
C ALA A 87 29.28 36.02 -27.30
N ASN A 88 29.69 35.59 -28.50
CA ASN A 88 29.96 36.59 -29.54
C ASN A 88 28.68 37.40 -29.74
N LYS A 89 28.74 38.72 -29.95
CA LYS A 89 27.54 39.57 -30.12
C LYS A 89 26.55 39.03 -31.17
N ARG A 90 27.05 38.23 -32.13
CA ARG A 90 26.29 37.60 -33.21
C ARG A 90 25.72 36.21 -32.90
N ASP A 91 26.04 35.60 -31.75
CA ASP A 91 25.47 34.31 -31.42
C ASP A 91 24.02 34.46 -30.94
N THR A 92 23.15 33.75 -31.64
CA THR A 92 21.70 33.73 -31.44
C THR A 92 21.25 32.46 -30.74
N SER A 93 22.18 31.55 -30.42
CA SER A 93 21.92 30.31 -29.68
C SER A 93 21.52 30.56 -28.22
N VAL A 94 22.08 31.62 -27.62
CA VAL A 94 21.87 32.05 -26.21
C VAL A 94 20.64 32.94 -26.01
N GLU A 95 19.89 33.18 -27.09
CA GLU A 95 18.73 34.07 -27.10
C GLU A 95 17.46 33.34 -26.65
N TRP A 96 16.74 33.96 -25.71
CA TRP A 96 15.46 33.49 -25.20
C TRP A 96 14.37 34.52 -25.42
N GLU A 97 13.22 34.06 -25.88
CA GLU A 97 12.03 34.90 -26.06
C GLU A 97 11.04 34.64 -24.91
N PRO A 98 10.82 35.63 -24.02
CA PRO A 98 9.89 35.49 -22.91
C PRO A 98 8.44 35.71 -23.34
N ILE A 99 7.63 34.67 -23.25
CA ILE A 99 6.20 34.67 -23.55
C ILE A 99 5.41 34.67 -22.24
N LYS A 100 4.57 35.69 -22.03
CA LYS A 100 3.75 35.83 -20.82
C LYS A 100 2.53 34.90 -20.89
N GLU A 101 2.29 34.14 -19.83
CA GLU A 101 1.13 33.25 -19.69
C GLU A 101 0.56 33.44 -18.29
N GLY A 102 -0.44 34.31 -18.17
CA GLY A 102 -0.94 34.79 -16.88
C GLY A 102 0.14 35.53 -16.09
N GLY A 103 0.40 35.07 -14.85
CA GLY A 103 1.45 35.59 -13.97
C GLY A 103 2.83 34.93 -14.14
N LEU A 104 2.96 33.98 -15.07
CA LEU A 104 4.19 33.22 -15.30
C LEU A 104 4.75 33.51 -16.70
N VAL A 105 5.99 33.05 -16.96
CA VAL A 105 6.67 33.20 -18.25
C VAL A 105 7.13 31.85 -18.79
N LYS A 106 6.98 31.65 -20.11
CA LYS A 106 7.68 30.62 -20.89
C LYS A 106 8.87 31.25 -21.57
N LEU A 107 10.03 30.61 -21.50
CA LEU A 107 11.24 31.07 -22.20
C LEU A 107 11.45 30.19 -23.43
N ARG A 108 11.24 30.75 -24.62
CA ARG A 108 11.37 30.06 -25.90
C ARG A 108 12.78 30.22 -26.47
N ALA A 109 13.46 29.11 -26.75
CA ALA A 109 14.75 29.08 -27.41
C ALA A 109 14.59 29.20 -28.94
N LYS A 110 15.69 29.55 -29.62
CA LYS A 110 15.79 29.49 -31.09
C LYS A 110 15.56 28.05 -31.58
N GLY A 111 14.39 27.78 -32.16
CA GLY A 111 13.92 26.44 -32.52
C GLY A 111 12.57 26.05 -31.90
N GLY A 112 11.92 26.97 -31.17
CA GLY A 112 10.52 26.82 -30.73
C GLY A 112 10.31 25.99 -29.47
N LYS A 113 11.39 25.48 -28.87
CA LYS A 113 11.37 24.71 -27.62
C LYS A 113 11.42 25.64 -26.41
N PHE A 114 10.92 25.17 -25.28
CA PHE A 114 10.80 25.98 -24.06
C PHE A 114 11.71 25.48 -22.96
N LEU A 115 12.24 26.40 -22.14
CA LEU A 115 12.98 26.07 -20.93
C LEU A 115 12.08 25.31 -19.95
N ARG A 116 12.51 24.12 -19.51
CA ARG A 116 11.75 23.22 -18.64
C ARG A 116 12.51 22.86 -17.38
N GLY A 117 11.87 23.00 -16.24
CA GLY A 117 12.37 22.51 -14.95
C GLY A 117 11.85 21.10 -14.67
N ASN A 118 12.73 20.10 -14.60
CA ASN A 118 12.35 18.71 -14.41
C ASN A 118 12.09 18.30 -12.96
N GLY A 119 10.93 17.67 -12.72
CA GLY A 119 10.63 16.89 -11.53
C GLY A 119 11.04 15.42 -11.66
N GLY A 120 10.53 14.54 -10.79
CA GLY A 120 10.68 13.08 -10.95
C GLY A 120 11.84 12.45 -10.18
N THR A 121 12.48 11.42 -10.72
CA THR A 121 13.58 10.64 -10.09
C THR A 121 14.95 11.09 -10.61
N PRO A 122 16.03 11.02 -9.81
CA PRO A 122 17.40 11.24 -10.33
C PRO A 122 17.72 10.24 -11.46
N PRO A 123 18.52 10.62 -12.48
CA PRO A 123 19.24 11.90 -12.65
C PRO A 123 18.36 13.03 -13.22
N TRP A 124 17.09 12.76 -13.54
CA TRP A 124 16.16 13.74 -14.11
C TRP A 124 15.67 14.78 -13.11
N ARG A 125 15.51 14.36 -11.85
CA ARG A 125 15.08 15.24 -10.75
C ARG A 125 16.02 16.43 -10.66
N ASN A 126 15.44 17.63 -10.64
CA ASN A 126 16.14 18.92 -10.56
C ASN A 126 16.94 19.30 -11.79
N SER A 127 16.96 18.50 -12.86
CA SER A 127 17.62 18.95 -14.09
C SER A 127 16.81 20.05 -14.78
N VAL A 128 17.49 20.78 -15.65
CA VAL A 128 16.89 21.79 -16.51
C VAL A 128 17.19 21.40 -17.95
N THR A 129 16.14 21.38 -18.77
CA THR A 129 16.22 20.97 -20.18
C THR A 129 15.40 21.94 -21.02
N HIS A 130 15.44 21.80 -22.34
CA HIS A 130 14.50 22.49 -23.20
C HIS A 130 13.83 21.53 -24.19
N ASP A 131 12.50 21.65 -24.29
CA ASP A 131 11.64 20.84 -25.16
C ASP A 131 10.24 21.45 -25.28
N VAL A 132 9.39 20.79 -26.07
CA VAL A 132 7.95 21.06 -26.10
C VAL A 132 7.29 19.92 -25.35
N PRO A 133 6.66 20.18 -24.19
CA PRO A 133 5.96 19.13 -23.44
C PRO A 133 4.88 18.49 -24.31
N GLN A 134 4.98 17.17 -24.52
CA GLN A 134 4.02 16.41 -25.34
C GLN A 134 2.81 15.92 -24.51
N ARG A 135 2.93 15.90 -23.18
CA ARG A 135 1.90 15.38 -22.27
C ARG A 135 1.24 16.53 -21.53
N THR A 136 -0.07 16.43 -21.33
CA THR A 136 -0.88 17.40 -20.57
C THR A 136 -0.34 17.64 -19.17
N ALA A 137 0.14 16.59 -18.49
CA ALA A 137 0.70 16.66 -17.13
C ALA A 137 2.07 17.34 -17.00
N THR A 138 2.71 17.73 -18.11
CA THR A 138 4.03 18.39 -18.13
C THR A 138 3.98 19.78 -18.76
N GLN A 139 2.79 20.25 -19.14
CA GLN A 139 2.61 21.56 -19.80
C GLN A 139 2.99 22.74 -18.88
N ASP A 140 2.83 22.57 -17.58
CA ASP A 140 3.19 23.56 -16.55
C ASP A 140 4.69 23.56 -16.23
N TRP A 141 5.46 22.56 -16.68
CA TRP A 141 6.88 22.44 -16.32
C TRP A 141 7.77 23.47 -17.03
N VAL A 142 7.25 24.10 -18.08
CA VAL A 142 7.90 25.16 -18.85
C VAL A 142 7.50 26.56 -18.36
N LEU A 143 6.60 26.65 -17.37
CA LEU A 143 6.20 27.89 -16.76
C LEU A 143 7.15 28.26 -15.61
N TRP A 144 7.62 29.50 -15.61
CA TRP A 144 8.51 30.05 -14.60
C TRP A 144 7.91 31.32 -13.99
N GLY A 145 7.96 31.44 -12.67
CA GLY A 145 7.75 32.70 -11.97
C GLY A 145 9.02 33.55 -12.04
N VAL A 146 8.86 34.87 -12.20
CA VAL A 146 9.97 35.82 -12.25
C VAL A 146 9.99 36.62 -10.96
N ASP A 147 11.00 36.39 -10.13
CA ASP A 147 11.23 37.17 -8.92
C ASP A 147 12.28 38.25 -9.23
N VAL A 148 11.88 39.52 -9.19
CA VAL A 148 12.76 40.67 -9.44
C VAL A 148 13.63 40.95 -8.21
N VAL A 149 14.93 41.20 -8.42
CA VAL A 149 15.87 41.55 -7.34
C VAL A 149 16.25 43.03 -7.47
N ASP A 150 15.82 43.86 -6.52
CA ASP A 150 16.16 45.28 -6.48
C ASP A 150 17.62 45.50 -6.04
N ILE A 151 18.37 46.24 -6.87
CA ILE A 151 19.82 46.47 -6.71
C ILE A 151 20.16 47.33 -5.48
N VAL A 152 19.22 48.16 -5.01
CA VAL A 152 19.46 49.17 -3.96
C VAL A 152 19.80 48.56 -2.58
N VAL A 153 19.55 47.26 -2.38
CA VAL A 153 19.81 46.56 -1.11
C VAL A 153 21.17 45.83 -1.09
N LEU A 154 21.84 45.68 -2.23
CA LEU A 154 23.03 44.80 -2.33
C LEU A 154 24.37 45.52 -2.07
N GLU A 155 24.49 46.81 -2.36
CA GLU A 155 25.73 47.56 -2.06
C GLU A 155 25.99 47.70 -0.55
N SER A 156 24.95 47.59 0.28
CA SER A 156 25.06 47.63 1.74
C SER A 156 25.52 46.30 2.36
N GLN A 157 25.33 45.19 1.66
CA GLN A 157 25.64 43.84 2.17
C GLN A 157 27.00 43.31 1.70
N GLU A 158 27.50 43.77 0.55
CA GLU A 158 28.81 43.34 0.01
C GLU A 158 29.99 44.05 0.67
N SER A 159 29.83 45.26 1.24
CA SER A 159 30.89 45.98 1.94
C SER A 159 31.22 45.43 3.34
N MET A 160 30.34 44.58 3.90
CA MET A 160 30.50 44.04 5.26
C MET A 160 30.95 42.57 5.28
N ALA A 161 31.09 41.93 4.11
CA ALA A 161 31.30 40.49 3.99
C ALA A 161 32.69 40.08 3.44
N SER A 162 33.57 41.05 3.14
CA SER A 162 34.89 40.77 2.58
C SER A 162 36.02 40.60 3.59
N ASP A 163 35.78 40.84 4.88
CA ASP A 163 36.78 40.55 5.91
C ASP A 163 36.26 39.50 6.89
N LEU A 164 37.05 38.44 7.03
CA LEU A 164 37.04 37.36 8.03
C LEU A 164 36.36 36.03 7.62
N SER A 165 37.23 35.04 7.39
CA SER A 165 37.03 33.61 7.65
C SER A 165 38.20 33.13 8.54
N PRO A 166 38.16 31.94 9.17
CA PRO A 166 37.15 31.50 10.14
C PRO A 166 37.83 30.87 11.38
N MET A 167 37.51 31.29 12.62
CA MET A 167 37.80 30.46 13.80
C MET A 167 36.74 30.60 14.89
N SER A 168 36.27 29.41 15.31
CA SER A 168 35.84 28.97 16.63
C SER A 168 34.83 29.76 17.48
N SER A 169 33.93 28.95 18.06
CA SER A 169 33.24 29.14 19.36
C SER A 169 31.89 29.84 19.32
N PHE A 170 30.83 29.03 19.43
CA PHE A 170 29.56 29.49 19.99
C PHE A 170 29.71 29.63 21.51
N SER A 171 29.53 30.85 22.03
CA SER A 171 29.08 31.06 23.40
C SER A 171 27.72 31.77 23.36
N SER A 172 26.87 31.30 24.27
CA SER A 172 25.45 31.56 24.47
C SER A 172 25.12 32.96 25.00
N LEU A 173 24.03 33.55 24.46
CA LEU A 173 22.93 34.39 25.06
C LEU A 173 23.27 35.45 26.16
N PRO A 174 22.50 36.56 26.36
CA PRO A 174 21.02 36.59 26.31
C PRO A 174 20.34 37.87 25.78
N ASP A 175 19.00 37.81 25.82
CA ASP A 175 17.95 38.83 25.63
C ASP A 175 18.27 40.27 26.05
N ILE A 176 17.64 41.26 25.37
CA ILE A 176 16.72 42.27 25.97
C ILE A 176 16.23 43.34 24.97
N GLU A 177 14.90 43.56 25.00
CA GLU A 177 14.09 44.79 24.78
C GLU A 177 14.05 45.51 23.41
N ARG A 178 12.87 45.64 22.75
CA ARG A 178 11.73 46.59 22.97
C ARG A 178 11.80 47.68 21.87
N VAL A 179 10.77 47.93 21.06
CA VAL A 179 9.72 48.95 21.27
C VAL A 179 8.79 48.83 20.04
N LYS A 180 7.52 48.45 20.22
CA LYS A 180 6.32 49.31 20.36
C LYS A 180 5.90 50.04 19.07
N ARG A 181 4.71 49.71 18.56
CA ARG A 181 3.74 50.73 18.14
C ARG A 181 2.31 50.23 18.32
N GLU A 182 1.61 50.95 19.17
CA GLU A 182 0.20 50.79 19.55
C GLU A 182 -0.71 51.40 18.48
N SER A 183 -1.91 50.83 18.31
CA SER A 183 -3.09 51.61 17.96
C SER A 183 -4.32 51.04 18.68
N TYR A 184 -4.63 51.72 19.79
CA TYR A 184 -5.89 51.99 20.47
C TYR A 184 -7.07 51.01 20.36
N SER A 185 -7.43 50.55 21.55
CA SER A 185 -8.61 49.80 22.00
C SER A 185 -9.83 50.70 22.24
N ARG A 186 -11.03 50.09 22.26
CA ARG A 186 -12.04 50.26 23.33
C ARG A 186 -13.06 49.09 23.33
N PRO A 187 -13.74 48.83 24.46
CA PRO A 187 -13.93 47.47 24.99
C PRO A 187 -15.39 47.03 24.98
N ASN A 188 -15.62 45.72 25.03
CA ASN A 188 -16.79 45.17 25.69
C ASN A 188 -16.39 43.96 26.53
N SER A 189 -16.69 44.06 27.82
CA SER A 189 -16.56 43.02 28.82
C SER A 189 -17.83 42.20 28.85
N CYS A 190 -17.71 40.87 28.77
CA CYS A 190 -18.67 39.96 29.38
C CYS A 190 -18.00 38.61 29.66
N ASN A 191 -18.03 38.24 30.93
CA ASN A 191 -17.61 36.95 31.48
C ASN A 191 -18.37 35.80 30.82
N GLY A 192 -17.67 34.72 30.49
CA GLY A 192 -18.24 33.45 30.04
C GLY A 192 -17.18 32.35 29.92
N SER A 193 -17.37 31.30 30.71
CA SER A 193 -16.63 30.05 30.95
C SER A 193 -15.82 29.41 29.79
N PRO A 194 -14.78 28.59 30.10
CA PRO A 194 -13.94 27.94 29.11
C PRO A 194 -14.63 26.71 28.52
N LEU A 195 -14.78 26.66 27.19
CA LEU A 195 -15.26 25.48 26.48
C LEU A 195 -14.35 25.14 25.30
N ALA A 196 -13.93 23.87 25.33
CA ALA A 196 -13.43 23.04 24.23
C ALA A 196 -12.00 23.32 23.70
N SER A 197 -11.02 22.70 24.38
CA SER A 197 -9.80 22.22 23.73
C SER A 197 -10.16 21.20 22.65
N SER A 198 -9.73 21.46 21.41
CA SER A 198 -9.67 20.49 20.30
C SER A 198 -9.08 19.16 20.79
N GLY A 199 -9.87 18.09 20.67
CA GLY A 199 -9.61 16.78 21.28
C GLY A 199 -8.37 16.07 20.71
N ARG A 200 -7.30 16.01 21.50
CA ARG A 200 -6.26 14.98 21.34
C ARG A 200 -6.75 13.72 22.03
N GLN A 201 -7.12 12.70 21.26
CA GLN A 201 -7.42 11.39 21.82
C GLN A 201 -6.11 10.70 22.25
N SER A 202 -6.11 10.13 23.45
CA SER A 202 -4.98 9.36 23.97
C SER A 202 -4.73 8.14 23.09
N GLY A 203 -3.47 7.85 22.74
CA GLY A 203 -3.07 6.64 22.01
C GLY A 203 -2.79 5.44 22.91
N MET A 204 -3.05 5.55 24.21
CA MET A 204 -2.79 4.48 25.18
C MET A 204 -3.60 3.21 24.91
N ASP A 205 -4.77 3.33 24.27
CA ASP A 205 -5.62 2.20 23.89
C ASP A 205 -4.89 1.17 23.00
N PHE A 206 -3.87 1.59 22.23
CA PHE A 206 -3.06 0.67 21.41
C PHE A 206 -2.11 -0.21 22.22
N PHE A 207 -1.85 0.15 23.47
CA PHE A 207 -0.87 -0.50 24.34
C PHE A 207 -1.51 -1.19 25.55
N HIS A 208 -2.76 -0.85 25.89
CA HIS A 208 -3.52 -1.51 26.96
C HIS A 208 -3.62 -3.02 26.72
N GLY A 209 -3.19 -3.80 27.71
CA GLY A 209 -3.17 -5.27 27.63
C GLY A 209 -2.00 -5.85 26.83
N ALA A 210 -1.15 -5.05 26.18
CA ALA A 210 0.01 -5.56 25.46
C ALA A 210 1.22 -5.78 26.39
N LYS A 211 1.73 -7.01 26.45
CA LYS A 211 3.01 -7.34 27.11
C LYS A 211 4.19 -6.99 26.20
N ALA A 212 4.05 -7.21 24.90
CA ALA A 212 5.06 -6.89 23.91
C ALA A 212 4.43 -6.47 22.59
N VAL A 213 5.08 -5.53 21.90
CA VAL A 213 4.63 -4.95 20.64
C VAL A 213 5.73 -4.95 19.58
N ARG A 214 5.31 -4.89 18.33
CA ARG A 214 6.15 -4.52 17.18
C ARG A 214 5.64 -3.19 16.65
N LEU A 215 6.56 -2.27 16.41
CA LEU A 215 6.25 -0.97 15.83
C LEU A 215 6.60 -0.99 14.36
N GLN A 216 5.60 -0.99 13.49
CA GLN A 216 5.81 -0.87 12.05
C GLN A 216 5.70 0.61 11.65
N SER A 217 6.64 1.03 10.82
CA SER A 217 6.72 2.37 10.25
C SER A 217 5.92 2.48 8.96
N TYR A 218 5.66 3.73 8.54
CA TYR A 218 5.10 4.07 7.23
C TYR A 218 5.84 3.46 6.01
N HIS A 219 7.08 3.01 6.17
CA HIS A 219 7.87 2.38 5.10
C HIS A 219 7.71 0.85 5.04
N ASN A 220 6.68 0.29 5.70
CA ASN A 220 6.46 -1.16 5.83
C ASN A 220 7.69 -1.89 6.37
N LYS A 221 8.34 -1.26 7.37
CA LYS A 221 9.50 -1.79 8.10
C LYS A 221 9.27 -1.65 9.59
N TYR A 222 9.84 -2.55 10.36
CA TYR A 222 9.71 -2.62 11.80
C TYR A 222 10.84 -1.89 12.50
N LEU A 223 10.56 -1.34 13.68
CA LEU A 223 11.54 -0.80 14.61
C LEU A 223 12.36 -1.95 15.19
N VAL A 224 13.67 -1.94 14.99
CA VAL A 224 14.57 -3.02 15.38
C VAL A 224 15.72 -2.49 16.21
N ALA A 225 15.97 -3.16 17.33
CA ALA A 225 17.15 -3.02 18.15
C ALA A 225 18.34 -3.75 17.50
N ASP A 226 19.42 -3.06 17.17
CA ASP A 226 20.60 -3.70 16.58
C ASP A 226 21.47 -4.43 17.61
N GLU A 227 22.34 -5.31 17.12
CA GLU A 227 23.22 -6.17 17.97
C GLU A 227 24.32 -5.40 18.69
N ASP A 228 24.64 -4.20 18.23
CA ASP A 228 25.59 -3.30 18.88
C ASP A 228 25.07 -2.77 20.23
N GLN A 229 23.81 -3.08 20.60
CA GLN A 229 23.17 -2.67 21.85
C GLN A 229 23.09 -1.15 22.02
N GLU A 230 23.25 -0.39 20.94
CA GLU A 230 23.21 1.07 20.96
C GLU A 230 22.27 1.59 19.88
N THR A 231 22.37 1.08 18.66
CA THR A 231 21.63 1.63 17.53
C THR A 231 20.24 1.05 17.42
N VAL A 232 19.32 1.90 16.94
CA VAL A 232 17.95 1.50 16.61
C VAL A 232 17.69 1.86 15.16
N ARG A 233 17.18 0.91 14.39
CA ARG A 233 17.01 1.04 12.95
C ARG A 233 15.70 0.42 12.46
N GLN A 234 15.48 0.53 11.17
CA GLN A 234 14.37 -0.10 10.48
C GLN A 234 14.80 -1.37 9.76
N SER A 235 13.98 -2.42 9.84
CA SER A 235 14.18 -3.65 9.09
C SER A 235 12.88 -4.18 8.49
N ARG A 236 12.96 -4.88 7.36
CA ARG A 236 11.81 -5.61 6.80
C ARG A 236 11.50 -6.90 7.59
N ASN A 237 12.47 -7.42 8.35
CA ASN A 237 12.29 -8.65 9.11
C ASN A 237 11.60 -8.39 10.46
N GLY A 238 10.27 -8.29 10.44
CA GLY A 238 9.44 -8.09 11.65
C GLY A 238 9.26 -9.34 12.52
N ALA A 239 9.65 -10.53 12.04
CA ALA A 239 9.60 -11.76 12.82
C ALA A 239 10.81 -11.92 13.76
N SER A 240 11.83 -11.07 13.62
CA SER A 240 13.01 -11.10 14.48
C SER A 240 12.66 -10.72 15.92
N SER A 241 13.26 -11.40 16.89
CA SER A 241 13.21 -11.01 18.31
C SER A 241 13.68 -9.57 18.54
N LYS A 242 14.56 -9.05 17.68
CA LYS A 242 15.05 -7.67 17.69
C LYS A 242 13.98 -6.63 17.36
N ALA A 243 12.89 -7.04 16.71
CA ALA A 243 11.75 -6.18 16.41
C ALA A 243 10.73 -6.12 17.56
N ARG A 244 10.87 -6.99 18.57
CA ARG A 244 9.95 -7.11 19.70
C ARG A 244 10.36 -6.16 20.83
N TRP A 245 9.44 -5.31 21.23
CA TRP A 245 9.62 -4.34 22.31
C TRP A 245 8.62 -4.62 23.43
N THR A 246 9.12 -4.85 24.65
CA THR A 246 8.27 -5.00 25.84
C THR A 246 7.77 -3.62 26.27
N VAL A 247 6.47 -3.53 26.56
CA VAL A 247 5.83 -2.29 27.00
C VAL A 247 5.84 -2.26 28.52
N GLU A 248 6.43 -1.22 29.09
CA GLU A 248 6.39 -0.94 30.52
C GLU A 248 5.61 0.36 30.76
N PHE A 249 4.55 0.29 31.58
CA PHE A 249 3.77 1.45 31.95
C PHE A 249 4.48 2.27 33.02
N VAL A 250 4.36 3.59 32.97
CA VAL A 250 5.02 4.50 33.92
C VAL A 250 4.08 4.83 35.07
N ASP A 251 4.34 4.31 36.28
CA ASP A 251 3.46 4.52 37.45
C ASP A 251 3.17 5.99 37.76
N LYS A 252 4.13 6.89 37.48
CA LYS A 252 4.01 8.33 37.72
C LYS A 252 3.32 9.10 36.59
N ASN A 253 3.22 8.52 35.39
CA ASN A 253 2.60 9.16 34.23
C ASN A 253 1.77 8.11 33.45
N PRO A 254 0.45 8.02 33.69
CA PRO A 254 -0.40 7.02 33.06
C PRO A 254 -0.55 7.19 31.54
N ASN A 255 -0.11 8.31 30.97
CA ASN A 255 -0.15 8.58 29.53
C ASN A 255 1.16 8.26 28.80
N ALA A 256 2.17 7.75 29.52
CA ALA A 256 3.48 7.44 28.97
C ALA A 256 3.82 5.95 29.12
N ILE A 257 4.55 5.44 28.13
CA ILE A 257 5.09 4.09 28.11
C ILE A 257 6.60 4.13 27.95
N ARG A 258 7.26 3.06 28.38
CA ARG A 258 8.66 2.75 28.07
C ARG A 258 8.71 1.50 27.21
N LEU A 259 9.61 1.52 26.23
CA LEU A 259 9.79 0.41 25.30
C LEU A 259 11.15 -0.22 25.55
N LYS A 260 11.15 -1.49 25.94
CA LYS A 260 12.35 -2.26 26.26
C LYS A 260 12.68 -3.25 25.15
N SER A 261 13.91 -3.20 24.64
CA SER A 261 14.38 -4.06 23.57
C SER A 261 14.62 -5.49 24.05
N CYS A 262 14.87 -6.41 23.12
CA CYS A 262 15.26 -7.79 23.44
C CYS A 262 16.58 -7.90 24.22
N HIS A 263 17.39 -6.84 24.24
CA HIS A 263 18.63 -6.76 25.03
C HIS A 263 18.39 -6.25 26.46
N GLY A 264 17.15 -5.94 26.82
CA GLY A 264 16.80 -5.36 28.12
C GLY A 264 17.07 -3.86 28.23
N LEU A 265 17.34 -3.18 27.11
CA LEU A 265 17.66 -1.76 27.04
C LEU A 265 16.46 -0.92 26.62
N TYR A 266 16.40 0.34 27.03
CA TYR A 266 15.25 1.20 26.75
C TYR A 266 15.46 2.04 25.50
N LEU A 267 14.38 2.19 24.71
CA LEU A 267 14.33 3.13 23.61
C LEU A 267 14.40 4.56 24.15
N THR A 268 15.51 5.24 23.89
CA THR A 268 15.84 6.52 24.51
C THR A 268 16.03 7.60 23.45
N ALA A 269 15.35 8.74 23.63
CA ALA A 269 15.55 9.93 22.82
C ALA A 269 16.69 10.78 23.40
N THR A 270 17.71 11.12 22.59
CA THR A 270 18.85 11.93 23.05
C THR A 270 18.85 13.33 22.46
N ASN A 271 19.49 14.29 23.11
CA ASN A 271 19.57 15.63 22.54
C ASN A 271 20.59 15.78 21.41
N GLU A 272 21.34 14.72 21.10
CA GLU A 272 22.41 14.68 20.11
C GLU A 272 21.87 14.68 18.67
N PRO A 273 22.47 15.47 17.77
CA PRO A 273 22.13 15.40 16.34
C PRO A 273 22.54 14.04 15.77
N PHE A 274 21.68 13.42 14.95
CA PHE A 274 22.00 12.12 14.33
C PHE A 274 23.15 12.21 13.32
N LEU A 275 23.08 13.20 12.42
CA LEU A 275 24.10 13.49 11.42
C LEU A 275 24.19 15.00 11.23
N LEU A 276 25.42 15.51 11.14
CA LEU A 276 25.67 16.93 10.93
C LEU A 276 25.00 17.40 9.62
N GLY A 277 24.14 18.42 9.69
CA GLY A 277 23.40 18.96 8.55
C GLY A 277 22.10 18.23 8.18
N MET A 278 21.72 17.17 8.88
CA MET A 278 20.43 16.49 8.73
C MET A 278 19.47 16.87 9.87
N THR A 279 18.16 16.92 9.57
CA THR A 279 17.13 17.24 10.57
C THR A 279 16.87 16.03 11.46
N GLY A 280 16.77 16.20 12.77
CA GLY A 280 16.36 15.14 13.71
C GLY A 280 17.48 14.63 14.60
N LYS A 281 17.08 14.24 15.80
CA LYS A 281 18.00 13.85 16.89
C LYS A 281 18.06 12.35 17.06
N LYS A 282 19.18 11.85 17.58
CA LYS A 282 19.47 10.41 17.70
C LYS A 282 18.48 9.75 18.67
N VAL A 283 18.11 8.52 18.33
CA VAL A 283 17.35 7.61 19.19
C VAL A 283 18.18 6.35 19.32
N GLN A 284 18.40 5.90 20.55
CA GLN A 284 19.33 4.81 20.85
C GLN A 284 18.79 3.91 21.96
N GLN A 285 19.41 2.74 22.11
CA GLN A 285 19.19 1.83 23.21
C GLN A 285 20.11 2.24 24.37
N LEU A 286 19.57 2.42 25.57
CA LEU A 286 20.40 2.74 26.74
C LEU A 286 19.97 1.95 27.97
N SER A 287 20.95 1.52 28.76
CA SER A 287 20.73 0.89 30.06
C SER A 287 20.52 1.96 31.13
N THR A 288 19.41 1.89 31.85
CA THR A 288 19.12 2.81 32.96
C THR A 288 19.67 2.22 34.26
N GLN A 289 20.94 2.44 34.56
CA GLN A 289 21.56 1.83 35.75
C GLN A 289 21.07 2.38 37.10
N THR A 290 20.30 3.47 37.17
CA THR A 290 19.93 4.01 38.50
C THR A 290 18.63 4.81 38.63
N LYS A 291 18.00 5.25 37.54
CA LYS A 291 16.61 5.77 37.52
C LYS A 291 16.21 5.97 36.05
N PRO A 292 15.02 5.54 35.64
CA PRO A 292 14.54 5.82 34.29
C PRO A 292 14.16 7.30 34.16
N ASP A 293 14.87 8.00 33.28
CA ASP A 293 14.68 9.44 33.01
C ASP A 293 13.53 9.69 32.01
N HIS A 294 13.06 10.93 31.95
CA HIS A 294 12.04 11.42 31.02
C HIS A 294 12.40 11.28 29.53
N THR A 295 13.63 10.89 29.20
CA THR A 295 14.13 10.61 27.84
C THR A 295 13.75 9.22 27.33
N THR A 296 13.35 8.32 28.24
CA THR A 296 12.88 6.95 27.95
C THR A 296 11.36 6.86 27.83
N GLU A 297 10.67 7.94 28.19
CA GLU A 297 9.22 8.03 28.26
C GLU A 297 8.66 8.50 26.92
N TRP A 298 7.74 7.72 26.37
CA TRP A 298 7.06 8.00 25.12
C TRP A 298 5.56 8.09 25.37
N GLU A 299 4.95 9.20 24.98
CA GLU A 299 3.51 9.42 25.08
C GLU A 299 2.84 9.03 23.75
N PRO A 300 2.02 7.98 23.73
CA PRO A 300 1.30 7.58 22.52
C PRO A 300 0.19 8.59 22.20
N VAL A 301 0.24 9.19 21.02
CA VAL A 301 -0.77 10.12 20.50
C VAL A 301 -1.50 9.46 19.34
N LYS A 302 -2.80 9.23 19.49
CA LYS A 302 -3.64 8.63 18.46
C LYS A 302 -3.81 9.59 17.28
N GLU A 303 -3.47 9.15 16.07
CA GLU A 303 -3.74 9.91 14.85
C GLU A 303 -5.05 9.43 14.19
N ASN A 304 -5.22 8.12 14.09
CA ASN A 304 -6.43 7.49 13.56
C ASN A 304 -6.66 6.12 14.26
N ALA A 305 -7.55 5.28 13.73
CA ALA A 305 -7.90 4.00 14.34
C ALA A 305 -6.74 2.98 14.39
N PHE A 306 -5.66 3.16 13.62
CA PHE A 306 -4.59 2.17 13.46
C PHE A 306 -3.17 2.74 13.62
N LEU A 307 -3.03 4.06 13.64
CA LEU A 307 -1.75 4.75 13.68
C LEU A 307 -1.61 5.61 14.94
N VAL A 308 -0.41 5.56 15.49
CA VAL A 308 0.03 6.26 16.68
C VAL A 308 1.32 7.03 16.39
N LYS A 309 1.45 8.21 17.00
CA LYS A 309 2.70 8.96 17.08
C LYS A 309 3.25 8.77 18.48
N LEU A 310 4.53 8.42 18.60
CA LEU A 310 5.18 8.32 19.90
C LEU A 310 5.88 9.64 20.20
N ARG A 311 5.36 10.40 21.16
CA ARG A 311 5.84 11.74 21.51
C ARG A 311 6.83 11.68 22.67
N THR A 312 7.95 12.36 22.56
CA THR A 312 8.90 12.57 23.66
C THR A 312 8.42 13.66 24.61
N SER A 313 8.96 13.70 25.84
CA SER A 313 8.67 14.74 26.83
C SER A 313 8.94 16.18 26.35
N ASP A 314 9.85 16.36 25.39
CA ASP A 314 10.15 17.66 24.75
C ASP A 314 9.23 18.00 23.56
N GLY A 315 8.21 17.17 23.30
CA GLY A 315 7.18 17.41 22.29
C GLY A 315 7.53 17.00 20.86
N LYS A 316 8.65 16.32 20.64
CA LYS A 316 9.03 15.74 19.33
C LYS A 316 8.43 14.35 19.15
N PHE A 317 8.51 13.79 17.94
CA PHE A 317 7.94 12.47 17.65
C PHE A 317 8.98 11.50 17.13
N LEU A 318 8.86 10.22 17.50
CA LEU A 318 9.65 9.13 16.94
C LEU A 318 9.43 9.07 15.42
N ARG A 319 10.52 9.07 14.66
CA ARG A 319 10.52 9.16 13.21
C ARG A 319 11.37 8.07 12.57
N ALA A 320 10.74 7.42 11.60
CA ALA A 320 11.30 6.43 10.70
C ALA A 320 11.89 7.08 9.44
N ASN A 321 13.20 7.01 9.22
CA ASN A 321 13.82 7.70 8.09
C ASN A 321 13.94 6.82 6.83
N GLY A 322 13.34 7.30 5.74
CA GLY A 322 13.60 6.81 4.38
C GLY A 322 14.80 7.49 3.72
N GLY A 323 15.06 7.20 2.44
CA GLY A 323 16.03 7.96 1.64
C GLY A 323 17.33 7.23 1.32
N THR A 324 18.48 7.89 1.44
CA THR A 324 19.82 7.34 1.13
C THR A 324 20.59 7.02 2.42
N PRO A 325 21.39 5.94 2.47
CA PRO A 325 22.31 5.71 3.59
C PRO A 325 23.24 6.92 3.80
N PRO A 326 23.68 7.22 5.05
CA PRO A 326 23.40 6.51 6.30
C PRO A 326 22.05 6.87 6.94
N TRP A 327 21.28 7.79 6.35
CA TRP A 327 19.97 8.20 6.84
C TRP A 327 18.87 7.16 6.61
N ARG A 328 18.96 6.41 5.51
CA ARG A 328 18.05 5.32 5.20
C ARG A 328 18.03 4.31 6.34
N ASN A 329 16.84 3.95 6.79
CA ASN A 329 16.57 3.01 7.88
C ASN A 329 17.01 3.51 9.26
N SER A 330 17.43 4.76 9.43
CA SER A 330 17.73 5.28 10.76
C SER A 330 16.46 5.66 11.50
N ILE A 331 16.54 5.67 12.83
CA ILE A 331 15.48 6.15 13.71
C ILE A 331 15.96 7.43 14.38
N THR A 332 15.11 8.44 14.35
CA THR A 332 15.35 9.73 14.99
C THR A 332 14.10 10.20 15.68
N HIS A 333 14.16 11.27 16.46
CA HIS A 333 12.95 11.99 16.88
C HIS A 333 13.03 13.44 16.43
N ASP A 334 11.92 13.94 15.88
CA ASP A 334 11.82 15.28 15.31
C ASP A 334 10.36 15.69 15.15
N VAL A 335 10.11 16.96 14.86
CA VAL A 335 8.82 17.43 14.35
C VAL A 335 8.96 17.62 12.84
N PRO A 336 8.39 16.74 12.00
CA PRO A 336 8.49 16.91 10.56
C PRO A 336 7.85 18.23 10.14
N HIS A 337 8.62 19.10 9.49
CA HIS A 337 8.13 20.38 8.98
C HIS A 337 7.72 20.34 7.50
N ARG A 338 7.97 19.21 6.80
CA ARG A 338 7.64 19.03 5.38
C ARG A 338 6.45 18.09 5.23
N THR A 339 5.52 18.42 4.35
CA THR A 339 4.33 17.58 4.05
C THR A 339 4.71 16.14 3.71
N ALA A 340 5.75 15.93 2.90
CA ALA A 340 6.19 14.60 2.48
C ALA A 340 6.85 13.73 3.58
N THR A 341 7.14 14.31 4.74
CA THR A 341 7.73 13.60 5.89
C THR A 341 6.78 13.57 7.09
N GLN A 342 5.56 14.10 6.97
CA GLN A 342 4.57 14.07 8.05
C GLN A 342 4.21 12.63 8.42
N ASP A 343 4.12 11.74 7.43
CA ASP A 343 3.75 10.35 7.68
C ASP A 343 4.90 9.53 8.29
N TRP A 344 6.12 10.05 8.31
CA TRP A 344 7.30 9.30 8.79
C TRP A 344 7.32 9.16 10.32
N VAL A 345 6.47 9.91 11.02
CA VAL A 345 6.27 9.77 12.48
C VAL A 345 5.08 8.87 12.82
N LEU A 346 4.39 8.36 11.80
CA LEU A 346 3.30 7.42 11.99
C LEU A 346 3.88 6.02 12.15
N TRP A 347 3.54 5.45 13.29
CA TRP A 347 3.78 4.06 13.62
C TRP A 347 2.44 3.40 13.78
N GLY A 348 2.36 2.11 13.50
CA GLY A 348 1.27 1.34 14.08
C GLY A 348 1.83 0.17 14.87
N VAL A 349 0.94 -0.33 15.71
CA VAL A 349 1.28 -1.20 16.82
C VAL A 349 0.72 -2.57 16.51
N ASP A 350 1.60 -3.56 16.46
CA ASP A 350 1.26 -4.96 16.31
C ASP A 350 1.53 -5.66 17.65
N MET A 351 0.47 -6.16 18.29
CA MET A 351 0.55 -6.80 19.60
C MET A 351 1.05 -8.24 19.44
N VAL A 352 2.18 -8.55 20.07
CA VAL A 352 2.80 -9.89 19.99
C VAL A 352 2.42 -10.75 21.18
N ASP A 353 2.40 -10.17 22.37
CA ASP A 353 2.06 -10.86 23.62
C ASP A 353 1.01 -10.02 24.38
N ILE A 354 -0.01 -10.66 24.97
CA ILE A 354 -1.07 -10.02 25.77
C ILE A 354 -0.84 -10.35 27.25
N LEU A 355 -0.97 -9.35 28.13
CA LEU A 355 -1.07 -9.54 29.58
C LEU A 355 -2.47 -10.12 29.87
N VAL A 356 -2.54 -11.42 30.10
CA VAL A 356 -3.70 -12.02 30.78
C VAL A 356 -3.55 -11.63 32.25
N SER A 357 -4.52 -10.90 32.78
CA SER A 357 -4.57 -10.60 34.22
C SER A 357 -4.56 -11.92 34.99
N ASP A 358 -3.55 -12.10 35.85
CA ASP A 358 -3.45 -13.21 36.79
C ASP A 358 -4.58 -13.09 37.81
N ASP A 359 -5.66 -13.82 37.56
CA ASP A 359 -6.61 -14.29 38.57
C ASP A 359 -6.78 -15.82 38.38
N THR A 360 -5.68 -16.56 38.35
CA THR A 360 -5.64 -17.97 38.77
C THR A 360 -4.19 -18.38 38.99
N GLU A 361 -3.88 -18.67 40.24
CA GLU A 361 -2.58 -19.13 40.71
C GLU A 361 -1.96 -20.26 39.90
N SER A 362 -0.63 -20.16 39.81
CA SER A 362 0.34 -21.25 39.93
C SER A 362 0.15 -22.49 39.04
N VAL A 363 1.13 -22.70 38.16
CA VAL A 363 2.07 -23.82 38.26
C VAL A 363 3.11 -23.66 37.14
N ARG A 364 4.37 -23.71 37.55
CA ARG A 364 5.60 -23.88 36.74
C ARG A 364 6.12 -22.69 35.93
N SER A 365 6.82 -21.83 36.66
CA SER A 365 8.16 -21.39 36.27
C SER A 365 9.13 -22.58 36.16
N SER A 366 10.26 -22.33 35.48
CA SER A 366 11.35 -23.25 35.08
C SER A 366 11.02 -23.89 33.71
N PHE A 367 11.78 -23.70 32.62
CA PHE A 367 13.24 -23.67 32.44
C PHE A 367 13.62 -22.91 31.16
N THR A 368 14.89 -22.51 31.11
CA THR A 368 15.60 -21.68 30.13
C THR A 368 16.04 -22.41 28.84
N SER A 369 16.29 -21.59 27.81
CA SER A 369 17.10 -21.73 26.58
C SER A 369 18.08 -22.90 26.41
N PHE A 370 18.10 -23.53 25.21
CA PHE A 370 19.36 -23.89 24.51
C PHE A 370 19.18 -23.99 22.99
N SER A 371 20.31 -23.82 22.31
CA SER A 371 20.54 -23.69 20.86
C SER A 371 21.26 -24.92 20.28
N SER A 372 21.09 -25.13 18.97
CA SER A 372 22.05 -25.64 17.95
C SER A 372 22.58 -27.10 17.93
N ALA A 373 22.37 -27.70 16.73
CA ALA A 373 23.32 -28.40 15.83
C ALA A 373 23.47 -29.95 15.81
N VAL A 374 23.18 -30.48 14.58
CA VAL A 374 23.74 -31.58 13.75
C VAL A 374 24.04 -33.00 14.30
N ASP A 375 23.44 -34.05 13.69
CA ASP A 375 24.04 -35.03 12.74
C ASP A 375 23.32 -36.42 12.73
N GLY A 376 23.07 -36.95 11.52
CA GLY A 376 23.40 -38.31 11.08
C GLY A 376 22.68 -39.60 11.55
N PHE A 377 22.03 -40.26 10.57
CA PHE A 377 21.96 -41.72 10.29
C PHE A 377 20.82 -42.65 10.84
N SER A 378 20.00 -43.12 9.87
CA SER A 378 19.55 -44.51 9.56
C SER A 378 18.73 -45.37 10.55
N GLY A 379 17.57 -45.85 10.06
CA GLY A 379 17.04 -47.21 10.34
C GLY A 379 15.54 -47.31 10.69
N SER A 380 14.71 -47.76 9.75
CA SER A 380 13.30 -48.21 9.89
C SER A 380 13.17 -49.56 10.67
N PRO A 381 11.97 -50.19 10.77
CA PRO A 381 10.70 -49.75 11.39
C PRO A 381 10.15 -50.79 12.39
N GLU A 382 9.26 -50.43 13.32
CA GLU A 382 8.23 -51.37 13.84
C GLU A 382 7.06 -50.65 14.52
N ARG A 383 5.88 -51.26 14.40
CA ARG A 383 4.52 -50.75 14.64
C ARG A 383 4.08 -50.84 16.12
N ILE A 384 2.90 -50.23 16.40
CA ILE A 384 1.93 -50.47 17.51
C ILE A 384 2.22 -49.58 18.75
N ASP A 385 1.36 -48.71 19.31
CA ASP A 385 -0.08 -48.41 19.24
C ASP A 385 -0.34 -46.93 19.61
N SER A 386 -1.35 -46.30 18.98
CA SER A 386 -1.81 -44.94 19.27
C SER A 386 -2.99 -44.95 20.25
N PRO A 387 -3.09 -43.98 21.19
CA PRO A 387 -4.37 -43.41 21.57
C PRO A 387 -4.58 -42.06 20.89
N MET A 388 -5.71 -41.99 20.20
CA MET A 388 -6.30 -40.89 19.47
C MET A 388 -6.16 -39.52 20.19
N MET A 389 -5.39 -38.60 19.59
CA MET A 389 -5.42 -37.17 19.92
C MET A 389 -5.95 -36.40 18.72
N THR A 390 -7.10 -35.77 18.91
CA THR A 390 -7.73 -34.84 17.98
C THR A 390 -6.78 -33.70 17.59
N PRO A 391 -6.51 -33.43 16.30
CA PRO A 391 -5.73 -32.27 15.90
C PRO A 391 -6.66 -31.05 15.83
N THR A 392 -6.96 -30.45 16.99
CA THR A 392 -7.74 -29.20 17.06
C THR A 392 -7.06 -28.18 17.95
N THR A 393 -5.75 -27.94 17.80
CA THR A 393 -5.14 -26.82 18.55
C THR A 393 -3.85 -26.21 18.01
N PHE A 394 -3.39 -26.57 16.80
CA PHE A 394 -2.16 -25.97 16.24
C PHE A 394 -2.41 -25.07 15.02
N ALA A 395 -3.42 -25.34 14.18
CA ALA A 395 -3.78 -24.44 13.08
C ALA A 395 -4.49 -23.15 13.57
N ASP A 396 -5.18 -23.21 14.71
CA ASP A 396 -6.04 -22.12 15.19
C ASP A 396 -5.29 -21.02 15.97
N ARG A 397 -4.01 -21.26 16.31
CA ARG A 397 -3.15 -20.27 16.96
C ARG A 397 -2.36 -19.41 15.97
N GLU A 398 -2.04 -19.91 14.77
CA GLU A 398 -1.40 -19.13 13.71
C GLU A 398 -2.38 -18.25 12.92
N THR A 399 -3.63 -18.71 12.71
CA THR A 399 -4.69 -17.95 12.02
C THR A 399 -5.19 -16.75 12.82
N LYS A 400 -5.04 -16.78 14.15
CA LYS A 400 -5.51 -15.70 15.03
C LYS A 400 -4.58 -14.48 15.07
N LEU A 401 -3.31 -14.63 14.68
CA LEU A 401 -2.29 -13.56 14.75
C LEU A 401 -2.12 -12.80 13.42
N SER A 402 -2.76 -13.22 12.34
CA SER A 402 -2.61 -12.63 10.98
C SER A 402 -3.94 -12.33 10.27
N SER A 403 -5.06 -12.45 10.97
CA SER A 403 -6.39 -12.14 10.42
C SER A 403 -6.56 -10.63 10.21
N GLY A 404 -6.69 -10.20 8.95
CA GLY A 404 -6.98 -8.80 8.58
C GLY A 404 -8.41 -8.37 8.93
N MET A 405 -9.18 -9.22 9.61
CA MET A 405 -10.55 -8.92 10.03
C MET A 405 -10.66 -7.77 11.02
N GLU A 406 -9.59 -7.47 11.76
CA GLU A 406 -9.56 -6.37 12.71
C GLU A 406 -9.86 -5.01 12.08
N PHE A 407 -9.52 -4.81 10.79
CA PHE A 407 -9.82 -3.60 10.03
C PHE A 407 -11.32 -3.44 9.74
N PHE A 408 -12.11 -4.50 9.89
CA PHE A 408 -13.52 -4.55 9.50
C PHE A 408 -14.48 -4.70 10.68
N ARG A 409 -14.04 -5.24 11.82
CA ARG A 409 -14.90 -5.54 12.99
C ARG A 409 -15.80 -4.39 13.41
N HIS A 410 -15.26 -3.18 13.42
CA HIS A 410 -15.98 -1.95 13.83
C HIS A 410 -16.41 -1.09 12.65
N ALA A 411 -16.21 -1.54 11.40
CA ALA A 411 -16.55 -0.79 10.21
C ALA A 411 -17.92 -1.21 9.67
N LYS A 412 -18.79 -0.23 9.42
CA LYS A 412 -20.03 -0.40 8.65
C LYS A 412 -19.76 -0.20 7.16
N SER A 413 -18.94 0.81 6.84
CA SER A 413 -18.55 1.15 5.46
C SER A 413 -17.07 1.54 5.41
N VAL A 414 -16.38 1.12 4.35
CA VAL A 414 -14.95 1.33 4.14
C VAL A 414 -14.63 1.89 2.76
N ARG A 415 -13.44 2.45 2.61
CA ARG A 415 -12.76 2.70 1.33
C ARG A 415 -11.48 1.89 1.30
N LEU A 416 -11.17 1.33 0.14
CA LEU A 416 -9.97 0.56 -0.08
C LEU A 416 -9.03 1.36 -0.98
N ARG A 417 -7.91 1.83 -0.42
CA ARG A 417 -6.88 2.57 -1.17
C ARG A 417 -5.78 1.62 -1.61
N SER A 418 -5.54 1.53 -2.91
CA SER A 418 -4.50 0.72 -3.50
C SER A 418 -3.12 1.32 -3.28
N TYR A 419 -2.09 0.50 -3.50
CA TYR A 419 -0.68 0.92 -3.53
C TYR A 419 -0.38 2.12 -4.46
N HIS A 420 -1.26 2.42 -5.42
CA HIS A 420 -1.11 3.55 -6.34
C HIS A 420 -1.78 4.85 -5.87
N ASP A 421 -2.15 4.95 -4.59
CA ASP A 421 -2.90 6.08 -4.00
C ASP A 421 -4.21 6.36 -4.75
N LYS A 422 -4.90 5.28 -5.13
CA LYS A 422 -6.23 5.33 -5.75
C LYS A 422 -7.18 4.43 -4.98
N TYR A 423 -8.46 4.76 -5.04
CA TYR A 423 -9.49 4.04 -4.33
C TYR A 423 -10.20 3.07 -5.26
N LEU A 424 -10.67 1.95 -4.70
CA LEU A 424 -11.52 0.99 -5.39
C LEU A 424 -12.90 1.59 -5.69
N TYR A 425 -13.27 1.65 -6.97
CA TYR A 425 -14.50 2.29 -7.45
C TYR A 425 -15.49 1.28 -8.00
N ALA A 426 -16.75 1.51 -7.66
CA ALA A 426 -17.91 0.98 -8.34
C ALA A 426 -18.21 1.83 -9.59
N ASP A 427 -18.04 1.30 -10.80
CA ASP A 427 -18.36 2.05 -12.02
C ASP A 427 -19.89 2.15 -12.20
N ASP A 428 -20.33 3.23 -12.85
CA ASP A 428 -21.76 3.57 -13.04
C ASP A 428 -22.49 2.66 -14.03
N ASP A 429 -21.75 1.93 -14.86
CA ASP A 429 -22.28 0.83 -15.69
C ASP A 429 -22.83 -0.34 -14.85
N GLY A 430 -22.53 -0.38 -13.55
CA GLY A 430 -23.00 -1.37 -12.61
C GLY A 430 -22.42 -2.77 -12.83
N GLU A 431 -21.42 -2.95 -13.69
CA GLU A 431 -20.71 -4.23 -13.87
C GLU A 431 -19.23 -4.08 -13.55
N ASN A 432 -18.62 -2.97 -13.92
CA ASN A 432 -17.18 -2.78 -13.83
C ASN A 432 -16.75 -2.21 -12.48
N VAL A 433 -15.49 -2.50 -12.16
CA VAL A 433 -14.80 -2.01 -10.98
C VAL A 433 -13.46 -1.44 -11.42
N SER A 434 -13.19 -0.21 -11.02
CA SER A 434 -11.99 0.52 -11.45
C SER A 434 -11.27 1.18 -10.26
N GLN A 435 -10.26 1.98 -10.56
CA GLN A 435 -9.52 2.77 -9.57
C GLN A 435 -9.59 4.25 -9.87
N GLY A 436 -10.06 5.03 -8.90
CA GLY A 436 -10.18 6.49 -9.00
C GLY A 436 -9.29 7.22 -7.99
N ARG A 437 -8.84 8.44 -8.32
CA ARG A 437 -8.07 9.28 -7.37
C ARG A 437 -8.95 9.97 -6.32
N ASN A 438 -10.24 10.13 -6.58
CA ASN A 438 -11.12 10.89 -5.70
C ASN A 438 -11.68 9.99 -4.57
N GLY A 439 -10.97 9.89 -3.45
CA GLY A 439 -11.45 9.08 -2.33
C GLY A 439 -12.79 9.50 -1.74
N THR A 440 -13.26 10.74 -1.97
CA THR A 440 -14.52 11.25 -1.41
C THR A 440 -15.76 10.85 -2.19
N ALA A 441 -15.59 10.25 -3.36
CA ALA A 441 -16.67 9.76 -4.21
C ALA A 441 -17.50 8.69 -3.47
N LYS A 442 -18.81 8.68 -3.71
CA LYS A 442 -19.70 7.69 -3.06
C LYS A 442 -19.48 6.29 -3.65
N GLU A 443 -19.09 6.24 -4.91
CA GLU A 443 -18.65 5.09 -5.70
C GLU A 443 -17.42 4.40 -5.11
N ALA A 444 -16.60 5.13 -4.33
CA ALA A 444 -15.44 4.58 -3.64
C ALA A 444 -15.80 3.90 -2.30
N THR A 445 -17.05 4.04 -1.84
CA THR A 445 -17.49 3.57 -0.53
C THR A 445 -18.17 2.20 -0.65
N TRP A 446 -17.66 1.24 0.13
CA TRP A 446 -18.13 -0.14 0.14
C TRP A 446 -18.66 -0.50 1.52
N LYS A 447 -19.90 -0.98 1.58
CA LYS A 447 -20.50 -1.49 2.81
C LYS A 447 -19.95 -2.89 3.11
N VAL A 448 -19.62 -3.13 4.38
CA VAL A 448 -19.04 -4.39 4.83
C VAL A 448 -20.13 -5.28 5.42
N GLU A 449 -20.31 -6.46 4.85
CA GLU A 449 -21.24 -7.48 5.32
C GLU A 449 -20.47 -8.75 5.74
N PHE A 450 -20.80 -9.27 6.92
CA PHE A 450 -20.13 -10.44 7.50
C PHE A 450 -20.90 -11.69 7.09
N VAL A 451 -20.17 -12.74 6.70
CA VAL A 451 -20.79 -14.00 6.29
C VAL A 451 -21.13 -14.82 7.54
N HIS A 452 -22.41 -15.18 7.69
CA HIS A 452 -22.85 -16.00 8.82
C HIS A 452 -22.16 -17.38 8.79
N GLY A 453 -21.59 -17.81 9.93
CA GLY A 453 -20.83 -19.06 10.03
C GLY A 453 -19.33 -18.96 9.70
N PHE A 454 -18.84 -17.83 9.17
CA PHE A 454 -17.42 -17.60 8.91
C PHE A 454 -16.94 -16.32 9.62
N ASN A 455 -15.99 -16.45 10.54
CA ASN A 455 -15.45 -15.33 11.31
C ASN A 455 -14.30 -14.58 10.60
N ASN A 456 -13.82 -15.10 9.47
CA ASN A 456 -12.67 -14.60 8.71
C ASN A 456 -13.01 -14.07 7.31
N VAL A 457 -14.30 -14.01 6.94
CA VAL A 457 -14.75 -13.65 5.59
C VAL A 457 -15.70 -12.46 5.62
N VAL A 458 -15.51 -11.55 4.66
CA VAL A 458 -16.35 -10.38 4.45
C VAL A 458 -16.81 -10.27 3.00
N ARG A 459 -17.95 -9.61 2.79
CA ARG A 459 -18.49 -9.21 1.49
C ARG A 459 -18.50 -7.69 1.41
N PHE A 460 -18.11 -7.17 0.25
CA PHE A 460 -18.12 -5.74 -0.03
C PHE A 460 -19.30 -5.41 -0.95
N LYS A 461 -20.23 -4.60 -0.46
CA LYS A 461 -21.40 -4.16 -1.22
C LYS A 461 -21.23 -2.73 -1.69
N SER A 462 -21.39 -2.50 -2.98
CA SER A 462 -21.29 -1.19 -3.60
C SER A 462 -22.52 -0.33 -3.33
N ILE A 463 -22.42 0.95 -3.69
CA ILE A 463 -23.57 1.87 -3.63
C ILE A 463 -24.75 1.44 -4.51
N TYR A 464 -24.49 0.68 -5.57
CA TYR A 464 -25.51 0.13 -6.46
C TYR A 464 -26.16 -1.15 -5.91
N GLY A 465 -25.82 -1.56 -4.69
CA GLY A 465 -26.37 -2.75 -4.04
C GLY A 465 -25.80 -4.08 -4.55
N LYS A 466 -24.76 -4.04 -5.38
CA LYS A 466 -24.07 -5.22 -5.94
C LYS A 466 -22.81 -5.56 -5.14
N TYR A 467 -22.36 -6.80 -5.19
CA TYR A 467 -21.17 -7.27 -4.47
C TYR A 467 -19.92 -7.23 -5.35
N LEU A 468 -18.79 -6.90 -4.71
CA LEU A 468 -17.47 -7.07 -5.30
C LEU A 468 -17.21 -8.55 -5.52
N THR A 469 -17.10 -8.96 -6.78
CA THR A 469 -17.15 -10.36 -7.18
C THR A 469 -15.95 -10.74 -8.02
N ALA A 470 -15.25 -11.79 -7.60
CA ALA A 470 -14.15 -12.38 -8.34
C ALA A 470 -14.71 -13.26 -9.48
N SER A 471 -14.80 -12.71 -10.69
CA SER A 471 -15.30 -13.47 -11.86
C SER A 471 -14.26 -14.49 -12.30
N GLU A 472 -14.69 -15.73 -12.53
CA GLU A 472 -13.82 -16.79 -13.08
C GLU A 472 -13.79 -16.81 -14.60
N ASP A 473 -14.86 -16.33 -15.25
CA ASP A 473 -15.08 -16.48 -16.69
C ASP A 473 -14.53 -15.30 -17.50
N GLN A 474 -14.34 -14.14 -16.86
CA GLN A 474 -13.86 -12.93 -17.53
C GLN A 474 -12.34 -12.77 -17.39
N LYS A 475 -11.58 -13.18 -18.41
CA LYS A 475 -10.15 -12.84 -18.52
C LYS A 475 -9.97 -11.47 -19.19
N MET A 476 -9.02 -10.68 -18.67
CA MET A 476 -8.64 -9.41 -19.30
C MET A 476 -7.59 -9.66 -20.38
N LEU A 477 -7.89 -9.32 -21.63
CA LEU A 477 -6.93 -9.41 -22.74
C LEU A 477 -5.72 -8.50 -22.47
N GLY A 478 -4.51 -9.09 -22.46
CA GLY A 478 -3.24 -8.36 -22.31
C GLY A 478 -2.77 -8.12 -20.86
N VAL A 479 -3.49 -8.60 -19.84
CA VAL A 479 -3.05 -8.55 -18.43
C VAL A 479 -3.12 -9.95 -17.82
N THR A 480 -2.20 -10.26 -16.92
CA THR A 480 -2.34 -11.46 -16.09
C THR A 480 -3.52 -11.30 -15.12
N GLY A 481 -4.28 -12.36 -14.88
CA GLY A 481 -5.37 -12.36 -13.90
C GLY A 481 -6.77 -12.21 -14.47
N ARG A 482 -7.75 -12.47 -13.59
CA ARG A 482 -9.18 -12.52 -13.95
C ARG A 482 -9.88 -11.25 -13.46
N LYS A 483 -10.92 -10.82 -14.16
CA LYS A 483 -11.61 -9.56 -13.90
C LYS A 483 -12.39 -9.64 -12.58
N VAL A 484 -12.43 -8.52 -11.86
CA VAL A 484 -13.31 -8.34 -10.71
C VAL A 484 -14.42 -7.39 -11.12
N VAL A 485 -15.65 -7.75 -10.78
CA VAL A 485 -16.88 -7.11 -11.26
C VAL A 485 -17.86 -6.88 -10.12
N GLN A 486 -18.93 -6.14 -10.42
CA GLN A 486 -20.06 -5.95 -9.54
C GLN A 486 -21.21 -6.83 -9.98
N THR A 487 -21.60 -7.81 -9.17
CA THR A 487 -22.74 -8.68 -9.48
C THR A 487 -23.66 -8.83 -8.29
N MET A 488 -24.91 -9.20 -8.57
CA MET A 488 -25.88 -9.59 -7.55
C MET A 488 -26.35 -11.01 -7.91
N PRO A 489 -25.61 -12.05 -7.48
CA PRO A 489 -25.98 -13.42 -7.82
C PRO A 489 -27.28 -13.81 -7.11
N GLN A 490 -28.10 -14.68 -7.74
CA GLN A 490 -29.38 -15.15 -7.18
C GLN A 490 -29.19 -15.85 -5.83
N LYS A 491 -28.04 -16.51 -5.64
CA LYS A 491 -27.57 -17.04 -4.37
C LYS A 491 -26.13 -16.55 -4.16
N LEU A 492 -25.86 -15.95 -3.01
CA LEU A 492 -24.50 -15.50 -2.68
C LEU A 492 -23.59 -16.72 -2.59
N ASP A 493 -22.58 -16.75 -3.46
CA ASP A 493 -21.60 -17.82 -3.57
C ASP A 493 -20.22 -17.35 -3.11
N SER A 494 -19.25 -18.27 -3.16
CA SER A 494 -17.87 -18.04 -2.75
C SER A 494 -17.12 -17.03 -3.63
N SER A 495 -17.68 -16.60 -4.76
CA SER A 495 -17.07 -15.59 -5.64
C SER A 495 -17.20 -14.17 -5.06
N THR A 496 -18.16 -13.96 -4.17
CA THR A 496 -18.39 -12.69 -3.45
C THR A 496 -17.64 -12.61 -2.12
N ASP A 497 -17.02 -13.72 -1.70
CA ASP A 497 -16.41 -13.90 -0.40
C ASP A 497 -14.92 -13.53 -0.43
N TRP A 498 -14.53 -12.58 0.43
CA TRP A 498 -13.16 -12.11 0.57
C TRP A 498 -12.63 -12.38 1.97
N GLU A 499 -11.48 -13.03 2.06
CA GLU A 499 -10.73 -13.26 3.28
C GLU A 499 -9.66 -12.17 3.44
N PRO A 500 -9.78 -11.25 4.41
CA PRO A 500 -8.77 -10.25 4.67
C PRO A 500 -7.58 -10.85 5.41
N ILE A 501 -6.40 -10.74 4.81
CA ILE A 501 -5.13 -11.19 5.38
C ILE A 501 -4.31 -9.96 5.74
N ARG A 502 -3.88 -9.86 6.99
CA ARG A 502 -3.08 -8.74 7.47
C ARG A 502 -1.67 -8.80 6.87
N ASP A 503 -1.24 -7.69 6.29
CA ASP A 503 0.12 -7.50 5.79
C ASP A 503 0.64 -6.13 6.26
N GLY A 504 1.03 -6.07 7.54
CA GLY A 504 1.34 -4.82 8.21
C GLY A 504 0.09 -3.99 8.54
N PHE A 505 0.05 -2.74 8.07
CA PHE A 505 -1.14 -1.86 8.10
C PHE A 505 -2.02 -1.96 6.87
N GLN A 506 -1.55 -2.71 5.88
CA GLN A 506 -2.30 -3.01 4.67
C GLN A 506 -2.90 -4.40 4.82
N ILE A 507 -3.90 -4.65 4.00
CA ILE A 507 -4.48 -5.98 3.87
C ILE A 507 -4.26 -6.50 2.45
N ARG A 508 -4.25 -7.81 2.34
CA ARG A 508 -4.51 -8.52 1.09
C ARG A 508 -5.88 -9.14 1.18
N LEU A 509 -6.70 -8.96 0.15
CA LEU A 509 -8.02 -9.58 0.07
C LEU A 509 -7.92 -10.85 -0.77
N LYS A 510 -8.06 -11.99 -0.12
CA LYS A 510 -7.92 -13.31 -0.74
C LYS A 510 -9.29 -13.88 -1.10
N THR A 511 -9.43 -14.45 -2.29
CA THR A 511 -10.63 -15.19 -2.69
C THR A 511 -10.60 -16.59 -2.09
N ARG A 512 -11.76 -17.25 -1.99
CA ARG A 512 -11.84 -18.65 -1.53
C ARG A 512 -11.01 -19.64 -2.37
N TYR A 513 -10.73 -19.29 -3.62
CA TYR A 513 -9.92 -20.08 -4.56
C TYR A 513 -8.41 -19.79 -4.47
N GLY A 514 -7.98 -18.89 -3.58
CA GLY A 514 -6.56 -18.62 -3.31
C GLY A 514 -5.93 -17.44 -4.07
N ASN A 515 -6.68 -16.74 -4.91
CA ASN A 515 -6.20 -15.53 -5.61
C ASN A 515 -6.34 -14.29 -4.74
N TYR A 516 -5.68 -13.19 -5.12
CA TYR A 516 -5.71 -11.94 -4.36
C TYR A 516 -6.24 -10.78 -5.20
N LEU A 517 -7.00 -9.88 -4.58
CA LEU A 517 -7.45 -8.64 -5.21
C LEU A 517 -6.24 -7.77 -5.57
N ARG A 518 -6.11 -7.43 -6.85
CA ARG A 518 -4.99 -6.68 -7.42
C ARG A 518 -5.45 -5.40 -8.09
N ALA A 519 -4.79 -4.31 -7.72
CA ALA A 519 -4.95 -3.01 -8.34
C ALA A 519 -3.96 -2.82 -9.51
N ASN A 520 -4.43 -2.90 -10.76
CA ASN A 520 -3.54 -2.78 -11.93
C ASN A 520 -3.05 -1.34 -12.18
N GLY A 521 -1.74 -1.22 -12.35
CA GLY A 521 -1.06 -0.03 -12.88
C GLY A 521 -0.87 -0.08 -14.40
N GLY A 522 -0.04 0.81 -14.93
CA GLY A 522 0.43 0.73 -16.32
C GLY A 522 -0.32 1.60 -17.33
N LEU A 523 -0.39 1.12 -18.58
CA LEU A 523 -1.00 1.83 -19.72
C LEU A 523 -2.50 1.49 -19.86
N PRO A 524 -3.34 2.41 -20.37
CA PRO A 524 -4.72 2.09 -20.75
C PRO A 524 -4.74 0.98 -21.82
N PRO A 525 -5.75 0.09 -21.85
CA PRO A 525 -6.96 0.08 -21.01
C PRO A 525 -6.77 -0.54 -19.61
N TRP A 526 -5.61 -1.15 -19.35
CA TRP A 526 -5.34 -1.91 -18.13
C TRP A 526 -5.13 -1.05 -16.90
N ARG A 527 -4.62 0.16 -17.12
CA ARG A 527 -4.47 1.20 -16.11
C ARG A 527 -5.80 1.42 -15.40
N ASN A 528 -5.80 1.29 -14.08
CA ASN A 528 -6.98 1.42 -13.21
C ASN A 528 -7.94 0.23 -13.21
N SER A 529 -7.67 -0.85 -13.94
CA SER A 529 -8.48 -2.06 -13.82
C SER A 529 -8.25 -2.78 -12.50
N ILE A 530 -9.23 -3.60 -12.09
CA ILE A 530 -9.14 -4.47 -10.93
C ILE A 530 -9.22 -5.92 -11.38
N THR A 531 -8.28 -6.72 -10.92
CA THR A 531 -8.23 -8.16 -11.20
C THR A 531 -8.03 -8.96 -9.92
N HIS A 532 -8.23 -10.27 -9.98
CA HIS A 532 -7.75 -11.19 -8.95
C HIS A 532 -6.78 -12.21 -9.55
N ASP A 533 -5.61 -12.34 -8.93
CA ASP A 533 -4.56 -13.29 -9.31
C ASP A 533 -3.45 -13.40 -8.24
N ILE A 534 -2.50 -14.29 -8.50
CA ILE A 534 -1.21 -14.35 -7.80
C ILE A 534 -0.15 -13.87 -8.79
N PRO A 535 0.22 -12.57 -8.76
CA PRO A 535 1.13 -12.02 -9.75
C PRO A 535 2.55 -12.53 -9.49
N SER A 536 3.30 -12.83 -10.55
CA SER A 536 4.71 -13.26 -10.46
C SER A 536 5.68 -12.09 -10.20
N ARG A 537 5.23 -10.86 -10.42
CA ARG A 537 5.94 -9.59 -10.19
C ARG A 537 4.92 -8.55 -9.70
N HIS A 538 5.36 -7.50 -9.00
CA HIS A 538 4.47 -6.45 -8.46
C HIS A 538 3.51 -6.94 -7.37
N HIS A 539 4.01 -7.73 -6.42
CA HIS A 539 3.23 -8.16 -5.24
C HIS A 539 2.70 -6.98 -4.42
N GLU A 540 3.33 -5.81 -4.49
CA GLU A 540 2.84 -4.59 -3.85
C GLU A 540 1.45 -4.14 -4.36
N TRP A 541 1.01 -4.56 -5.56
CA TRP A 541 -0.32 -4.23 -6.10
C TRP A 541 -1.47 -4.98 -5.44
N LEU A 542 -1.16 -5.97 -4.59
CA LEU A 542 -2.13 -6.72 -3.80
C LEU A 542 -2.48 -6.02 -2.48
N LEU A 543 -1.73 -4.97 -2.12
CA LEU A 543 -1.84 -4.29 -0.83
C LEU A 543 -2.88 -3.19 -0.90
N TRP A 544 -3.77 -3.20 0.10
CA TRP A 544 -4.86 -2.25 0.25
C TRP A 544 -4.85 -1.62 1.64
N ASP A 545 -4.88 -0.30 1.69
CA ASP A 545 -5.13 0.47 2.92
C ASP A 545 -6.65 0.56 3.15
N VAL A 546 -7.10 0.21 4.36
CA VAL A 546 -8.52 0.25 4.73
C VAL A 546 -8.81 1.56 5.46
N GLU A 547 -9.64 2.40 4.86
CA GLU A 547 -10.12 3.64 5.47
C GLU A 547 -11.58 3.46 5.91
N THR A 548 -11.86 3.55 7.22
CA THR A 548 -13.24 3.43 7.74
C THR A 548 -13.99 4.73 7.50
N VAL A 549 -15.12 4.66 6.79
CA VAL A 549 -15.99 5.81 6.50
C VAL A 549 -17.09 5.94 7.55
N GLU A 550 -17.66 4.82 7.95
CA GLU A 550 -18.73 4.76 8.94
C GLU A 550 -18.40 3.64 9.93
N ALA A 551 -18.27 3.99 11.21
CA ALA A 551 -18.09 3.00 12.28
C ALA A 551 -19.45 2.42 12.69
N ARG A 552 -19.46 1.15 13.12
CA ARG A 552 -20.62 0.54 13.77
C ARG A 552 -20.76 1.16 15.15
N THR A 553 -21.87 1.83 15.42
CA THR A 553 -22.29 2.13 16.79
C THR A 553 -22.83 0.83 17.38
N GLU A 554 -22.25 0.35 18.48
CA GLU A 554 -22.95 -0.64 19.30
C GLU A 554 -24.23 0.03 19.81
N GLU A 555 -25.37 -0.35 19.22
CA GLU A 555 -26.66 0.01 19.78
C GLU A 555 -26.73 -0.63 21.18
N PRO A 556 -27.06 0.13 22.24
CA PRO A 556 -27.27 -0.46 23.56
C PRO A 556 -28.33 -1.56 23.42
N PRO A 557 -28.16 -2.70 24.10
CA PRO A 557 -29.06 -3.84 23.94
C PRO A 557 -30.48 -3.37 24.25
N LEU A 558 -31.35 -3.37 23.23
CA LEU A 558 -32.77 -3.16 23.44
C LEU A 558 -33.26 -4.28 24.38
N PRO A 559 -34.09 -3.95 25.39
CA PRO A 559 -34.57 -4.93 26.35
C PRO A 559 -35.32 -6.05 25.62
N SER A 560 -34.94 -7.29 25.91
CA SER A 560 -35.60 -8.48 25.41
C SER A 560 -37.09 -8.48 25.76
N PRO A 561 -38.00 -8.86 24.84
CA PRO A 561 -39.40 -9.06 25.18
C PRO A 561 -39.53 -10.21 26.20
N PRO A 562 -40.54 -10.15 27.10
CA PRO A 562 -40.71 -11.14 28.15
C PRO A 562 -41.07 -12.53 27.60
N PRO A 563 -40.80 -13.61 28.35
CA PRO A 563 -40.99 -14.97 27.87
C PRO A 563 -42.49 -15.29 27.83
N GLU A 564 -43.04 -15.50 26.63
CA GLU A 564 -44.36 -16.10 26.50
C GLU A 564 -44.26 -17.61 26.73
N THR A 565 -44.95 -18.02 27.77
CA THR A 565 -45.18 -19.39 28.23
C THR A 565 -45.59 -20.33 27.11
N ILE A 566 -44.83 -21.41 27.00
CA ILE A 566 -45.15 -22.61 26.25
C ILE A 566 -46.47 -23.19 26.80
N ASN A 567 -47.49 -23.31 25.96
CA ASN A 567 -48.60 -24.23 26.18
C ASN A 567 -48.48 -25.36 25.16
N LEU A 568 -48.07 -26.52 25.67
CA LEU A 568 -48.07 -27.81 24.98
C LEU A 568 -49.32 -28.57 25.40
N ASP A 569 -50.23 -28.80 24.45
CA ASP A 569 -51.25 -29.86 24.43
C ASP A 569 -52.01 -29.67 23.11
N LEU A 570 -52.38 -30.64 22.28
CA LEU A 570 -52.21 -32.08 22.19
C LEU A 570 -52.81 -32.43 20.80
N GLU A 571 -52.25 -33.42 20.11
CA GLU A 571 -52.90 -34.24 19.06
C GLU A 571 -53.37 -33.65 17.70
N SER A 572 -52.69 -34.10 16.63
CA SER A 572 -53.24 -34.93 15.53
C SER A 572 -54.53 -34.51 14.79
N SER A 573 -54.41 -34.50 13.44
CA SER A 573 -55.40 -34.33 12.34
C SER A 573 -55.62 -32.85 11.91
N PHE A 574 -55.55 -32.43 10.64
CA PHE A 574 -56.37 -32.81 9.49
C PHE A 574 -55.70 -32.54 8.11
N ARG A 575 -55.70 -33.59 7.28
CA ARG A 575 -55.99 -33.75 5.84
C ARG A 575 -55.67 -32.67 4.78
N LEU A 576 -54.82 -33.09 3.84
CA LEU A 576 -54.72 -32.63 2.45
C LEU A 576 -56.02 -32.88 1.67
N THR A 577 -56.48 -31.89 0.89
CA THR A 577 -57.52 -32.11 -0.14
C THR A 577 -57.08 -31.50 -1.47
N THR A 578 -56.94 -32.35 -2.47
CA THR A 578 -56.71 -32.05 -3.89
C THR A 578 -58.01 -31.67 -4.61
N PRO A 579 -57.94 -30.95 -5.73
CA PRO A 579 -58.93 -31.09 -6.80
C PRO A 579 -58.30 -31.62 -8.11
N LYS A 580 -59.03 -32.50 -8.80
CA LYS A 580 -58.66 -33.19 -10.04
C LYS A 580 -59.67 -32.86 -11.17
N SER A 581 -59.14 -32.34 -12.29
CA SER A 581 -59.47 -32.54 -13.73
C SER A 581 -60.91 -32.70 -14.27
N ALA A 582 -61.22 -31.93 -15.34
CA ALA A 582 -61.87 -32.38 -16.59
C ALA A 582 -61.74 -31.30 -17.73
N PRO A 583 -61.90 -31.65 -19.05
CA PRO A 583 -60.89 -31.30 -20.08
C PRO A 583 -61.36 -30.59 -21.39
N ALA A 584 -60.35 -30.19 -22.21
CA ALA A 584 -60.31 -29.95 -23.68
C ALA A 584 -60.94 -28.62 -24.21
N GLU A 585 -60.41 -27.84 -25.16
CA GLU A 585 -59.47 -28.03 -26.28
C GLU A 585 -58.69 -26.73 -26.65
N VAL A 586 -57.46 -26.92 -27.14
CA VAL A 586 -56.64 -26.19 -28.15
C VAL A 586 -56.59 -24.65 -28.22
N ASP A 587 -55.40 -24.07 -28.01
CA ASP A 587 -54.66 -23.38 -29.11
C ASP A 587 -53.19 -23.08 -28.72
N ASP A 588 -52.32 -23.22 -29.71
CA ASP A 588 -50.84 -23.19 -29.71
C ASP A 588 -50.19 -21.96 -29.07
N LEU A 589 -49.31 -22.12 -28.05
CA LEU A 589 -48.15 -21.20 -27.80
C LEU A 589 -47.17 -21.53 -26.63
N TRP A 590 -46.97 -22.79 -26.20
CA TRP A 590 -45.95 -23.11 -25.16
C TRP A 590 -44.90 -24.18 -25.53
N GLU A 591 -44.80 -24.56 -26.80
CA GLU A 591 -43.55 -25.15 -27.28
C GLU A 591 -42.52 -24.04 -27.51
N ARG A 592 -41.74 -23.69 -26.47
CA ARG A 592 -40.30 -23.35 -26.54
C ARG A 592 -39.79 -22.77 -25.22
N ALA A 593 -39.35 -23.66 -24.32
CA ALA A 593 -38.09 -23.55 -23.54
C ALA A 593 -38.02 -24.65 -22.47
N SER A 594 -38.15 -25.92 -22.88
CA SER A 594 -37.59 -27.02 -22.09
C SER A 594 -36.08 -27.00 -22.37
N VAL A 595 -35.30 -26.41 -21.47
CA VAL A 595 -33.83 -26.39 -21.57
C VAL A 595 -33.36 -27.82 -21.36
N LYS A 596 -33.04 -28.50 -22.47
CA LYS A 596 -32.35 -29.79 -22.47
C LYS A 596 -31.08 -29.64 -21.63
N SER A 597 -30.88 -30.52 -20.66
CA SER A 597 -29.58 -30.68 -20.02
C SER A 597 -28.58 -31.21 -21.06
N GLU A 598 -27.85 -30.30 -21.71
CA GLU A 598 -26.67 -30.68 -22.49
C GLU A 598 -25.67 -31.33 -21.52
N GLY A 599 -25.34 -32.62 -21.73
CA GLY A 599 -24.31 -33.30 -20.97
C GLY A 599 -22.93 -32.68 -21.22
N ARG A 600 -21.94 -32.99 -20.38
CA ARG A 600 -20.54 -32.61 -20.60
C ARG A 600 -19.85 -33.64 -21.51
N MET A 601 -18.97 -33.20 -22.40
CA MET A 601 -18.17 -34.13 -23.22
C MET A 601 -17.02 -34.70 -22.39
N VAL A 602 -16.81 -36.02 -22.41
CA VAL A 602 -15.66 -36.68 -21.75
C VAL A 602 -14.81 -37.32 -22.83
N TYR A 603 -13.53 -36.97 -22.87
CA TYR A 603 -12.51 -37.64 -23.65
C TYR A 603 -11.77 -38.63 -22.76
N TYR A 604 -11.59 -39.86 -23.21
CA TYR A 604 -10.86 -40.87 -22.46
C TYR A 604 -9.84 -41.61 -23.32
N LYS A 605 -8.77 -42.06 -22.67
CA LYS A 605 -7.79 -42.99 -23.21
C LYS A 605 -7.61 -44.15 -22.25
N ILE A 606 -7.38 -45.36 -22.76
CA ILE A 606 -7.13 -46.55 -21.93
C ILE A 606 -5.61 -46.69 -21.80
N ALA A 607 -5.11 -46.80 -20.57
CA ALA A 607 -3.68 -47.04 -20.32
C ALA A 607 -3.34 -48.53 -20.39
N ASP A 608 -2.12 -48.85 -20.79
CA ASP A 608 -1.59 -50.21 -20.77
C ASP A 608 -1.23 -50.70 -19.33
N ASP A 609 -0.75 -51.94 -19.25
CA ASP A 609 -0.37 -52.60 -17.99
C ASP A 609 0.77 -51.88 -17.23
N ASP A 610 1.55 -51.05 -17.92
CA ASP A 610 2.67 -50.28 -17.38
C ASP A 610 2.34 -48.77 -17.27
N GLY A 611 1.07 -48.38 -17.50
CA GLY A 611 0.55 -47.02 -17.35
C GLY A 611 0.93 -46.06 -18.49
N ASN A 612 1.46 -46.58 -19.60
CA ASN A 612 1.70 -45.78 -20.80
C ASN A 612 0.41 -45.68 -21.62
N VAL A 613 0.28 -44.56 -22.31
CA VAL A 613 -0.85 -44.28 -23.20
C VAL A 613 -0.23 -44.04 -24.57
N ASP A 614 -0.53 -44.92 -25.54
CA ASP A 614 -0.05 -44.76 -26.91
C ASP A 614 -0.57 -43.44 -27.49
N ASP A 615 0.35 -42.58 -27.94
CA ASP A 615 0.03 -41.25 -28.46
C ASP A 615 -0.21 -41.25 -29.99
N ASP A 616 -0.10 -42.42 -30.63
CA ASP A 616 -0.17 -42.62 -32.08
C ASP A 616 -1.57 -42.97 -32.63
N ASP A 617 -2.57 -43.17 -31.76
CA ASP A 617 -3.96 -43.38 -32.18
C ASP A 617 -4.69 -42.03 -32.36
N TYR A 618 -4.98 -41.68 -33.62
CA TYR A 618 -5.51 -40.39 -34.05
C TYR A 618 -6.97 -40.07 -33.63
N GLU A 619 -7.58 -40.85 -32.73
CA GLU A 619 -8.95 -40.62 -32.25
C GLU A 619 -9.05 -40.82 -30.73
N GLU A 620 -9.00 -39.73 -29.97
CA GLU A 620 -9.32 -39.73 -28.53
C GLU A 620 -10.82 -40.04 -28.37
N ALA A 621 -11.14 -41.23 -27.84
CA ALA A 621 -12.53 -41.68 -27.69
C ALA A 621 -13.30 -40.72 -26.78
N SER A 622 -14.55 -40.41 -27.13
CA SER A 622 -15.35 -39.45 -26.37
C SER A 622 -16.82 -39.76 -26.37
N PHE A 623 -17.48 -39.41 -25.26
CA PHE A 623 -18.92 -39.59 -25.10
C PHE A 623 -19.52 -38.44 -24.27
N MET A 624 -20.85 -38.32 -24.33
CA MET A 624 -21.58 -37.26 -23.62
C MET A 624 -22.06 -37.76 -22.27
N PHE A 625 -21.39 -37.31 -21.21
CA PHE A 625 -21.71 -37.64 -19.83
C PHE A 625 -22.78 -36.72 -19.24
N LYS A 626 -23.80 -37.31 -18.60
CA LYS A 626 -24.95 -36.57 -18.02
C LYS A 626 -25.07 -36.71 -16.50
N GLY A 627 -24.17 -37.47 -15.85
CA GLY A 627 -24.16 -37.65 -14.40
C GLY A 627 -23.60 -36.45 -13.63
N HIS A 628 -23.67 -36.53 -12.30
CA HIS A 628 -23.26 -35.45 -11.40
C HIS A 628 -22.06 -35.82 -10.52
N GLY A 629 -21.72 -37.11 -10.41
CA GLY A 629 -20.64 -37.63 -9.55
C GLY A 629 -19.53 -38.38 -10.30
N LEU A 630 -18.46 -38.73 -9.58
CA LEU A 630 -17.36 -39.55 -10.10
C LEU A 630 -17.79 -41.00 -10.24
N GLU A 631 -18.69 -41.46 -9.37
CA GLU A 631 -19.31 -42.79 -9.38
C GLU A 631 -20.15 -43.00 -10.64
N ASP A 632 -20.97 -42.00 -11.00
CA ASP A 632 -21.75 -42.02 -12.26
C ASP A 632 -20.81 -42.09 -13.48
N LEU A 633 -19.68 -41.37 -13.45
CA LEU A 633 -18.70 -41.37 -14.54
C LEU A 633 -17.94 -42.70 -14.62
N SER A 634 -17.67 -43.33 -13.48
CA SER A 634 -17.08 -44.67 -13.44
C SER A 634 -18.01 -45.67 -14.11
N GLN A 635 -19.29 -45.66 -13.76
CA GLN A 635 -20.27 -46.57 -14.36
C GLN A 635 -20.39 -46.37 -15.87
N ASP A 636 -20.52 -45.12 -16.34
CA ASP A 636 -20.61 -44.84 -17.79
C ASP A 636 -19.33 -45.25 -18.54
N LEU A 637 -18.15 -45.15 -17.91
CA LEU A 637 -16.88 -45.58 -18.49
C LEU A 637 -16.72 -47.11 -18.49
N GLU A 638 -17.20 -47.81 -17.46
CA GLU A 638 -17.24 -49.28 -17.45
C GLU A 638 -18.15 -49.81 -18.55
N ASP A 639 -19.33 -49.19 -18.73
CA ASP A 639 -20.28 -49.54 -19.78
C ASP A 639 -19.74 -49.28 -21.20
N GLU A 640 -19.00 -48.18 -21.41
CA GLU A 640 -18.44 -47.80 -22.72
C GLU A 640 -17.14 -48.57 -23.06
N THR A 641 -16.33 -48.92 -22.06
CA THR A 641 -15.06 -49.64 -22.26
C THR A 641 -15.17 -51.16 -22.10
N GLY A 642 -16.24 -51.65 -21.46
CA GLY A 642 -16.45 -53.07 -21.15
C GLY A 642 -15.46 -53.64 -20.13
N LEU A 643 -14.81 -52.77 -19.35
CA LEU A 643 -13.84 -53.13 -18.32
C LEU A 643 -14.51 -53.07 -16.95
N ASP A 644 -14.31 -54.09 -16.12
CA ASP A 644 -14.79 -54.14 -14.74
C ASP A 644 -13.72 -53.60 -13.77
N ASP A 645 -14.14 -52.94 -12.70
CA ASP A 645 -13.27 -52.37 -11.65
C ASP A 645 -12.18 -51.44 -12.24
N ILE A 646 -12.58 -50.27 -12.72
CA ILE A 646 -11.66 -49.29 -13.32
C ILE A 646 -11.20 -48.20 -12.34
N ILE A 647 -10.01 -47.64 -12.58
CA ILE A 647 -9.49 -46.47 -11.88
C ILE A 647 -9.42 -45.30 -12.87
N ILE A 648 -10.16 -44.23 -12.57
CA ILE A 648 -10.14 -43.00 -13.36
C ILE A 648 -8.94 -42.14 -12.93
N CYS A 649 -8.02 -41.89 -13.86
CA CYS A 649 -6.81 -41.11 -13.65
C CYS A 649 -6.81 -39.81 -14.45
N SER A 650 -6.06 -38.83 -13.96
CA SER A 650 -5.72 -37.59 -14.68
C SER A 650 -4.22 -37.54 -14.95
N THR A 651 -3.82 -37.09 -16.14
CA THR A 651 -2.41 -36.93 -16.52
C THR A 651 -1.91 -35.56 -16.07
N ASN A 652 -0.75 -35.51 -15.42
CA ASN A 652 -0.10 -34.24 -15.13
C ASN A 652 0.58 -33.68 -16.40
N PRO A 653 0.19 -32.48 -16.89
CA PRO A 653 0.73 -31.92 -18.12
C PRO A 653 2.24 -31.62 -18.11
N LEU A 654 2.86 -31.59 -16.93
CA LEU A 654 4.28 -31.23 -16.76
C LEU A 654 5.22 -32.43 -16.76
N ASN A 655 4.74 -33.63 -16.43
CA ASN A 655 5.59 -34.82 -16.29
C ASN A 655 4.96 -36.12 -16.82
N GLY A 656 3.74 -36.07 -17.35
CA GLY A 656 3.04 -37.23 -17.92
C GLY A 656 2.55 -38.27 -16.91
N LYS A 657 2.79 -38.09 -15.60
CA LYS A 657 2.41 -39.08 -14.58
C LYS A 657 0.89 -39.10 -14.35
N LEU A 658 0.35 -40.30 -14.17
CA LEU A 658 -1.04 -40.56 -13.84
C LEU A 658 -1.32 -40.36 -12.36
N PHE A 659 -2.45 -39.72 -12.03
CA PHE A 659 -2.92 -39.52 -10.67
C PHE A 659 -4.41 -39.92 -10.56
N PRO A 660 -4.78 -40.81 -9.61
CA PRO A 660 -6.16 -41.25 -9.45
C PRO A 660 -7.06 -40.09 -9.00
N MET A 661 -8.19 -39.92 -9.67
CA MET A 661 -9.18 -38.92 -9.32
C MET A 661 -9.93 -39.37 -8.07
N ARG A 662 -9.82 -38.62 -6.97
CA ARG A 662 -10.53 -38.88 -5.69
C ARG A 662 -11.45 -37.73 -5.27
N LEU A 663 -11.61 -36.73 -6.13
CA LEU A 663 -12.39 -35.53 -5.89
C LEU A 663 -13.63 -35.51 -6.81
N ALA A 664 -14.73 -34.94 -6.32
CA ALA A 664 -15.97 -34.78 -7.10
C ALA A 664 -15.70 -34.04 -8.41
N LEU A 665 -16.39 -34.45 -9.48
CA LEU A 665 -16.25 -33.85 -10.80
C LEU A 665 -16.54 -32.33 -10.75
N PRO A 666 -15.82 -31.50 -11.51
CA PRO A 666 -16.07 -30.06 -11.54
C PRO A 666 -17.52 -29.78 -11.95
N PRO A 667 -18.27 -28.90 -11.25
CA PRO A 667 -19.72 -28.69 -11.46
C PRO A 667 -20.10 -27.99 -12.78
N ASN A 668 -19.14 -27.61 -13.62
CA ASN A 668 -19.40 -26.97 -14.92
C ASN A 668 -19.48 -28.03 -16.03
N GLN A 669 -20.27 -27.75 -17.08
CA GLN A 669 -20.36 -28.52 -18.35
C GLN A 669 -19.04 -28.51 -19.18
N LYS A 670 -17.88 -28.30 -18.55
CA LYS A 670 -16.58 -28.34 -19.22
C LYS A 670 -16.20 -29.77 -19.58
N THR A 671 -15.62 -29.90 -20.76
CA THR A 671 -14.99 -31.12 -21.24
C THR A 671 -13.93 -31.64 -20.27
N ILE A 672 -13.92 -32.95 -19.98
CA ILE A 672 -12.85 -33.59 -19.17
C ILE A 672 -12.05 -34.53 -20.06
N HIS A 673 -10.74 -34.57 -19.88
CA HIS A 673 -9.87 -35.63 -20.39
C HIS A 673 -9.47 -36.54 -19.22
N VAL A 674 -9.74 -37.85 -19.34
CA VAL A 674 -9.42 -38.86 -18.32
C VAL A 674 -8.63 -40.01 -18.92
N VAL A 675 -7.89 -40.72 -18.09
CA VAL A 675 -7.23 -41.97 -18.47
C VAL A 675 -7.83 -43.09 -17.63
N VAL A 676 -8.32 -44.13 -18.28
CA VAL A 676 -8.90 -45.31 -17.65
C VAL A 676 -7.80 -46.34 -17.45
N VAL A 677 -7.61 -46.77 -16.20
CA VAL A 677 -6.64 -47.80 -15.82
C VAL A 677 -7.39 -48.99 -15.24
N PRO A 678 -7.30 -50.20 -15.82
CA PRO A 678 -7.89 -51.40 -15.22
C PRO A 678 -7.28 -51.68 -13.83
N SER A 679 -8.08 -52.05 -12.84
CA SER A 679 -7.57 -52.42 -11.50
C SER A 679 -6.60 -53.60 -11.48
N THR A 680 -6.58 -54.40 -12.55
CA THR A 680 -5.64 -55.52 -12.75
C THR A 680 -4.28 -55.09 -13.30
N SER A 681 -4.12 -53.83 -13.73
CA SER A 681 -2.86 -53.29 -14.27
C SER A 681 -1.79 -53.17 -13.17
N LYS A 682 -0.51 -53.32 -13.51
CA LYS A 682 0.58 -53.21 -12.51
C LYS A 682 0.62 -51.81 -11.89
N VAL A 683 0.28 -50.79 -12.67
CA VAL A 683 0.22 -49.39 -12.21
C VAL A 683 -0.92 -49.14 -11.23
N ALA A 684 -2.00 -49.94 -11.29
CA ALA A 684 -3.05 -49.90 -10.28
C ALA A 684 -2.55 -50.32 -8.89
N GLY A 685 -1.55 -51.22 -8.82
CA GLY A 685 -0.91 -51.64 -7.57
C GLY A 685 -0.07 -50.54 -6.89
N GLU A 686 0.24 -49.44 -7.59
CA GLU A 686 0.97 -48.30 -7.05
C GLU A 686 0.04 -47.19 -6.49
N PHE A 687 -1.29 -47.30 -6.69
CA PHE A 687 -2.28 -46.26 -6.35
C PHE A 687 -2.95 -46.40 -4.97
#